data_AF-A0AAN6C606-F1
#
_entry.id   AF-A0AAN6C606-F1
#
_cell.length_a   1.000
_cell.length_b   1.000
_cell.length_c   1.000
_cell.angle_alpha   90.00
_cell.angle_beta   90.00
_cell.angle_gamma   90.00
#
_symmetry.space_group_name_H-M   'P 1'
#
loop_
_entity.id
_entity.type
_entity.pdbx_description
1 polymer ?
#
loop_
_entity_poly.entity_id
_entity_poly.type
_entity_poly.pdbx_seq_one_letter_code
_entity_poly.pdbx_strand_id
1 'polypeptide(L)'
;MPTENQQSIKVLDELFQKLTVSKESSDIKESSNELASFINGRIGDQVVPDNVIEGLKKQLANKKDATAREKACVAIEAIASHAEVSAAVEPYLVVLLPAVLAAVGDKITAVKNAAQGAVLAIAGGINANAVKAALPCVMESIRSAQKWPEKMAALDFVEYLVKNSPAQLAYRVPELIPVISESMWDTKKEVKERAYKTMEQLCQLIVNKDIERFIPELIKCIAKPENVPETVHLLGATTFVTEVQEPTLALMVPLLDRGLAERDTAIKRKTAVIVDNMCKLVDDPNVVAPFLPKMMPGLQKNYENLADPEARDKTKQALDTLTRVGDIKNGVIPEPTFPGAVNVIQPKVTAALSPKFANYVEKMGPVIEYISAIAGQLVDEKEVESMIWVDNLKAYVSVVSGIDNAESIVENIRKAALPGAVAEAEAEEDEEEGEDLCNCTFSLAYGAKILLNQTHLRLKRGQRYGLCGPNGSGKSTLMRAINNEQVEGFPKQDEVKTVFVEHDLDSADTEMTTIDWTMKKLEEAGVTTTQADVEKQLNEFGFTEQMVKGEISALSGGWKMKLALCRAVFEAPDILLLDEPTNHLDVKNVKWLEEYLKNSACTSIIVSHDSGFLDNVCQHIVHYERFKLKRYKGNLAAFVARNPSAKSYYELGESEIEFSFPEPGFLEGVKTKAKAILRATNMSFQYPGTSKPQISDISFQCSLGSRIAVIGPNGAGKSTLINVLTGELIPTQGEIYQHENIRIAYIKQHAFAHIDNHLDKTPSEYIQWRFQTGEDRETMDRANKIITEADEKAMDKVFRIEGSQRRVIGINSRRKFKNSYEYECSFALGENVGMKNERWVPMMSADNAWLPRNELLASHQKMVADVDMKEALASGQFRPLVRKEIESHCANFGLDAELVSHSRMRGLSGGQRVKTVLAACSWQRPHLIVLDEPTNYLDRDSLGALSKALKKFEGGVIIITHSAEFTKDLTEEVWAVMDGKMTPSGHNWVQGQGAGPRLKADDGDEEEKFDAMGNKIVTTKKKVKLSSSEARKKKKERMARRKRGEEVFSDEDDL
;
A
#
# COMPACT_ATOMS: atom_id res chain seq x y z
N MET A 1 -26.40 -63.38 -15.32
CA MET A 1 -27.10 -62.08 -15.36
C MET A 1 -28.43 -62.09 -14.55
N PRO A 2 -29.66 -62.45 -15.02
CA PRO A 2 -30.88 -62.22 -14.20
C PRO A 2 -31.00 -63.10 -12.94
N THR A 3 -30.49 -64.33 -13.01
CA THR A 3 -30.55 -65.32 -11.92
C THR A 3 -29.58 -65.02 -10.78
N GLU A 4 -28.40 -64.48 -11.08
CA GLU A 4 -27.41 -64.04 -10.08
C GLU A 4 -27.89 -62.79 -9.34
N ASN A 5 -28.44 -61.81 -10.07
CA ASN A 5 -29.03 -60.60 -9.48
C ASN A 5 -30.16 -60.93 -8.49
N GLN A 6 -31.02 -61.91 -8.81
CA GLN A 6 -32.08 -62.37 -7.89
C GLN A 6 -31.54 -63.10 -6.66
N GLN A 7 -30.40 -63.78 -6.76
CA GLN A 7 -29.76 -64.42 -5.61
C GLN A 7 -29.13 -63.39 -4.67
N SER A 8 -28.45 -62.37 -5.20
CA SER A 8 -27.87 -61.29 -4.39
C SER A 8 -28.93 -60.51 -3.61
N ILE A 9 -30.07 -60.19 -4.24
CA ILE A 9 -31.19 -59.51 -3.55
C ILE A 9 -31.74 -60.37 -2.42
N LYS A 10 -31.90 -61.69 -2.64
CA LYS A 10 -32.36 -62.60 -1.58
C LYS A 10 -31.40 -62.67 -0.39
N VAL A 11 -30.09 -62.73 -0.66
CA VAL A 11 -29.07 -62.74 0.40
C VAL A 11 -29.09 -61.41 1.18
N LEU A 12 -29.25 -60.28 0.49
CA LEU A 12 -29.43 -58.97 1.15
C LEU A 12 -30.67 -58.95 2.07
N ASP A 13 -31.80 -59.46 1.58
CA ASP A 13 -33.04 -59.53 2.36
C ASP A 13 -32.88 -60.45 3.58
N GLU A 14 -32.18 -61.58 3.44
CA GLU A 14 -31.87 -62.51 4.55
C GLU A 14 -30.93 -61.88 5.60
N LEU A 15 -29.88 -61.20 5.17
CA LEU A 15 -28.95 -60.49 6.06
C LEU A 15 -29.64 -59.33 6.78
N PHE A 16 -30.50 -58.58 6.08
CA PHE A 16 -31.31 -57.54 6.69
C PHE A 16 -32.31 -58.12 7.69
N GLN A 17 -32.96 -59.24 7.38
CA GLN A 17 -33.84 -59.94 8.31
C GLN A 17 -33.08 -60.42 9.55
N LYS A 18 -31.87 -60.98 9.39
CA LYS A 18 -30.99 -61.36 10.51
C LYS A 18 -30.73 -60.17 11.43
N LEU A 19 -30.33 -59.02 10.87
CA LEU A 19 -30.16 -57.77 11.63
C LEU A 19 -31.44 -57.36 12.38
N THR A 20 -32.62 -57.47 11.75
CA THR A 20 -33.87 -57.05 12.39
C THR A 20 -34.20 -57.86 13.65
N VAL A 21 -33.83 -59.14 13.69
CA VAL A 21 -34.13 -60.04 14.82
C VAL A 21 -33.04 -60.09 15.89
N SER A 22 -31.82 -59.59 15.61
CA SER A 22 -30.71 -59.49 16.57
C SER A 22 -31.08 -58.66 17.80
N LYS A 23 -30.69 -59.11 19.00
CA LYS A 23 -31.08 -58.46 20.27
C LYS A 23 -29.89 -57.93 21.08
N GLU A 24 -28.81 -58.71 21.13
CA GLU A 24 -27.59 -58.32 21.85
C GLU A 24 -26.74 -57.35 21.02
N SER A 25 -26.03 -56.44 21.70
CA SER A 25 -25.21 -55.41 21.03
C SER A 25 -24.09 -56.02 20.17
N SER A 26 -23.51 -57.15 20.60
CA SER A 26 -22.52 -57.91 19.82
C SER A 26 -23.11 -58.41 18.50
N ASP A 27 -24.30 -59.00 18.56
CA ASP A 27 -24.96 -59.64 17.42
C ASP A 27 -25.46 -58.59 16.42
N ILE A 28 -25.90 -57.44 16.91
CA ILE A 28 -26.28 -56.29 16.08
C ILE A 28 -25.06 -55.81 15.29
N LYS A 29 -23.91 -55.67 15.95
CA LYS A 29 -22.67 -55.21 15.30
C LYS A 29 -22.15 -56.21 14.27
N GLU A 30 -22.15 -57.50 14.61
CA GLU A 30 -21.76 -58.57 13.68
C GLU A 30 -22.68 -58.62 12.46
N SER A 31 -24.00 -58.62 12.67
CA SER A 31 -24.98 -58.62 11.57
C SER A 31 -24.89 -57.36 10.71
N SER A 32 -24.59 -56.21 11.31
CA SER A 32 -24.37 -54.95 10.59
C SER A 32 -23.13 -55.00 9.72
N ASN A 33 -22.04 -55.59 10.20
CA ASN A 33 -20.81 -55.76 9.44
C ASN A 33 -20.96 -56.77 8.29
N GLU A 34 -21.68 -57.87 8.50
CA GLU A 34 -22.00 -58.83 7.43
C GLU A 34 -22.84 -58.15 6.34
N LEU A 35 -23.87 -57.38 6.72
CA LEU A 35 -24.68 -56.61 5.79
C LEU A 35 -23.83 -55.59 5.03
N ALA A 36 -22.97 -54.84 5.73
CA ALA A 36 -22.08 -53.84 5.14
C ALA A 36 -21.10 -54.44 4.14
N SER A 37 -20.49 -55.59 4.46
CA SER A 37 -19.57 -56.29 3.57
C SER A 37 -20.26 -56.78 2.30
N PHE A 38 -21.50 -57.30 2.42
CA PHE A 38 -22.24 -57.80 1.26
C PHE A 38 -22.81 -56.67 0.40
N ILE A 39 -23.43 -55.66 1.00
CA ILE A 39 -24.09 -54.56 0.28
C ILE A 39 -23.10 -53.68 -0.49
N ASN A 40 -21.88 -53.50 0.04
CA ASN A 40 -20.80 -52.80 -0.66
C ASN A 40 -20.03 -53.70 -1.65
N GLY A 41 -20.29 -55.00 -1.67
CA GLY A 41 -19.75 -55.93 -2.65
C GLY A 41 -20.45 -55.85 -4.01
N ARG A 42 -20.04 -56.70 -4.97
CA ARG A 42 -20.73 -56.84 -6.26
C ARG A 42 -22.07 -57.57 -6.08
N ILE A 43 -23.16 -56.82 -5.95
CA ILE A 43 -24.53 -57.35 -5.84
C ILE A 43 -25.21 -57.63 -7.20
N GLY A 44 -24.56 -57.30 -8.32
CA GLY A 44 -25.03 -57.56 -9.68
C GLY A 44 -25.19 -56.28 -10.52
N ASP A 45 -25.09 -56.41 -11.84
CA ASP A 45 -25.20 -55.27 -12.76
C ASP A 45 -26.63 -54.70 -12.75
N GLN A 46 -26.75 -53.37 -12.67
CA GLN A 46 -28.03 -52.65 -12.68
C GLN A 46 -29.00 -53.03 -11.55
N VAL A 47 -28.46 -53.38 -10.38
CA VAL A 47 -29.22 -53.68 -9.16
C VAL A 47 -28.86 -52.67 -8.07
N VAL A 48 -29.88 -52.21 -7.34
CA VAL A 48 -29.76 -51.32 -6.18
C VAL A 48 -30.50 -51.94 -4.98
N PRO A 49 -30.05 -51.70 -3.74
CA PRO A 49 -30.58 -52.38 -2.55
C PRO A 49 -31.85 -51.70 -1.97
N ASP A 50 -32.84 -51.38 -2.81
CA ASP A 50 -34.01 -50.57 -2.41
C ASP A 50 -34.76 -51.13 -1.18
N ASN A 51 -34.95 -52.46 -1.10
CA ASN A 51 -35.63 -53.11 0.03
C ASN A 51 -34.93 -52.85 1.37
N VAL A 52 -33.60 -52.96 1.39
CA VAL A 52 -32.79 -52.75 2.60
C VAL A 52 -32.84 -51.27 3.00
N ILE A 53 -32.70 -50.36 2.04
CA ILE A 53 -32.76 -48.91 2.29
C ILE A 53 -34.13 -48.49 2.81
N GLU A 54 -35.22 -48.96 2.20
CA GLU A 54 -36.58 -48.74 2.72
C GLU A 54 -36.77 -49.33 4.11
N GLY A 55 -36.23 -50.52 4.36
CA GLY A 55 -36.26 -51.19 5.65
C GLY A 55 -35.58 -50.37 6.74
N LEU A 56 -34.36 -49.89 6.48
CA LEU A 56 -33.61 -49.01 7.38
C LEU A 56 -34.36 -47.70 7.64
N LYS A 57 -34.93 -47.08 6.61
CA LYS A 57 -35.75 -45.87 6.73
C LYS A 57 -36.98 -46.10 7.61
N LYS A 58 -37.67 -47.23 7.44
CA LYS A 58 -38.83 -47.63 8.28
C LYS A 58 -38.42 -47.87 9.74
N GLN A 59 -37.26 -48.48 9.97
CA GLN A 59 -36.73 -48.69 11.33
C GLN A 59 -36.38 -47.37 12.01
N LEU A 60 -35.68 -46.45 11.33
CA LEU A 60 -35.36 -45.10 11.84
C LEU A 60 -36.62 -44.32 12.21
N ALA A 61 -37.69 -44.44 11.42
CA ALA A 61 -38.96 -43.77 11.67
C ALA A 61 -39.80 -44.41 12.79
N ASN A 62 -39.42 -45.59 13.31
CA ASN A 62 -40.21 -46.32 14.31
C ASN A 62 -40.13 -45.66 15.69
N LYS A 63 -41.10 -44.78 15.99
CA LYS A 63 -41.18 -44.05 17.27
C LYS A 63 -41.38 -44.95 18.50
N LYS A 64 -41.86 -46.19 18.33
CA LYS A 64 -42.21 -47.08 19.44
C LYS A 64 -41.07 -48.01 19.86
N ASP A 65 -40.12 -48.28 18.97
CA ASP A 65 -39.04 -49.24 19.20
C ASP A 65 -37.68 -48.54 19.10
N ALA A 66 -37.06 -48.29 20.25
CA ALA A 66 -35.75 -47.65 20.31
C ALA A 66 -34.63 -48.56 19.79
N THR A 67 -34.72 -49.86 20.05
CA THR A 67 -33.71 -50.83 19.62
C THR A 67 -33.75 -50.98 18.09
N ALA A 68 -34.91 -50.88 17.45
CA ALA A 68 -35.00 -50.83 15.99
C ALA A 68 -34.29 -49.60 15.41
N ARG A 69 -34.47 -48.41 16.02
CA ARG A 69 -33.77 -47.19 15.58
C ARG A 69 -32.26 -47.28 15.76
N GLU A 70 -31.83 -47.84 16.89
CA GLU A 70 -30.41 -48.09 17.18
C GLU A 70 -29.78 -49.04 16.16
N LYS A 71 -30.42 -50.20 15.90
CA LYS A 71 -29.96 -51.17 14.88
C LYS A 71 -29.79 -50.52 13.51
N ALA A 72 -30.76 -49.70 13.09
CA ALA A 72 -30.69 -49.00 11.81
C ALA A 72 -29.49 -48.04 11.76
N CYS A 73 -29.24 -47.28 12.83
CA CYS A 73 -28.09 -46.38 12.89
C CYS A 73 -26.76 -47.15 12.85
N VAL A 74 -26.62 -48.22 13.63
CA VAL A 74 -25.40 -49.06 13.65
C VAL A 74 -25.16 -49.72 12.29
N ALA A 75 -26.21 -50.16 11.61
CA ALA A 75 -26.10 -50.70 10.26
C ALA A 75 -25.65 -49.64 9.25
N ILE A 76 -26.22 -48.44 9.29
CA ILE A 76 -25.82 -47.34 8.41
C ILE A 76 -24.37 -46.93 8.67
N GLU A 77 -23.96 -46.84 9.94
CA GLU A 77 -22.56 -46.57 10.33
C GLU A 77 -21.61 -47.63 9.76
N ALA A 78 -21.95 -48.92 9.87
CA ALA A 78 -21.15 -50.01 9.33
C ALA A 78 -21.06 -49.97 7.79
N ILE A 79 -22.16 -49.66 7.11
CA ILE A 79 -22.20 -49.55 5.64
C ILE A 79 -21.34 -48.38 5.16
N ALA A 80 -21.46 -47.21 5.79
CA ALA A 80 -20.74 -46.01 5.42
C ALA A 80 -19.26 -46.03 5.82
N SER A 81 -18.88 -46.79 6.85
CA SER A 81 -17.49 -46.95 7.29
C SER A 81 -16.74 -48.08 6.57
N HIS A 82 -17.35 -48.73 5.58
CA HIS A 82 -16.69 -49.78 4.81
C HIS A 82 -15.51 -49.21 4.00
N ALA A 83 -14.44 -49.99 3.83
CA ALA A 83 -13.21 -49.51 3.18
C ALA A 83 -13.42 -49.05 1.72
N GLU A 84 -14.37 -49.69 1.03
CA GLU A 84 -14.84 -49.30 -0.29
C GLU A 84 -16.36 -49.21 -0.24
N VAL A 85 -16.92 -48.00 -0.22
CA VAL A 85 -18.37 -47.80 -0.33
C VAL A 85 -18.76 -47.94 -1.80
N SER A 86 -19.73 -48.81 -2.09
CA SER A 86 -20.13 -49.07 -3.47
C SER A 86 -20.88 -47.88 -4.06
N ALA A 87 -20.59 -47.55 -5.32
CA ALA A 87 -21.30 -46.52 -6.09
C ALA A 87 -22.82 -46.78 -6.21
N ALA A 88 -23.26 -48.02 -6.02
CA ALA A 88 -24.69 -48.39 -6.00
C ALA A 88 -25.36 -48.12 -4.65
N VAL A 89 -24.60 -47.87 -3.58
CA VAL A 89 -25.07 -47.71 -2.20
C VAL A 89 -24.92 -46.27 -1.73
N GLU A 90 -23.82 -45.62 -2.09
CA GLU A 90 -23.45 -44.28 -1.65
C GLU A 90 -24.54 -43.20 -1.87
N PRO A 91 -25.23 -43.13 -3.04
CA PRO A 91 -26.35 -42.19 -3.23
C PRO A 91 -27.48 -42.37 -2.21
N TYR A 92 -27.71 -43.61 -1.79
CA TYR A 92 -28.76 -43.95 -0.83
C TYR A 92 -28.36 -43.64 0.62
N LEU A 93 -27.06 -43.58 0.94
CA LEU A 93 -26.60 -43.05 2.22
C LEU A 93 -26.99 -41.56 2.38
N VAL A 94 -26.88 -40.77 1.30
CA VAL A 94 -27.35 -39.38 1.28
C VAL A 94 -28.87 -39.29 1.44
N VAL A 95 -29.63 -40.20 0.83
CA VAL A 95 -31.10 -40.28 1.02
C VAL A 95 -31.49 -40.59 2.48
N LEU A 96 -30.67 -41.37 3.20
CA LEU A 96 -30.90 -41.71 4.60
C LEU A 96 -30.45 -40.60 5.56
N LEU A 97 -29.49 -39.75 5.16
CA LEU A 97 -28.87 -38.72 6.01
C LEU A 97 -29.87 -37.82 6.76
N PRO A 98 -30.97 -37.30 6.17
CA PRO A 98 -31.96 -36.51 6.91
C PRO A 98 -32.59 -37.26 8.10
N ALA A 99 -32.88 -38.55 7.91
CA ALA A 99 -33.48 -39.38 8.96
C ALA A 99 -32.47 -39.71 10.07
N VAL A 100 -31.20 -39.90 9.70
CA VAL A 100 -30.11 -40.14 10.65
C VAL A 100 -29.81 -38.88 11.46
N LEU A 101 -29.75 -37.71 10.84
CA LEU A 101 -29.60 -36.41 11.52
C LEU A 101 -30.71 -36.20 12.55
N ALA A 102 -31.97 -36.43 12.16
CA ALA A 102 -33.12 -36.34 13.06
C ALA A 102 -33.04 -37.34 14.25
N ALA A 103 -32.44 -38.52 14.03
CA ALA A 103 -32.24 -39.53 15.06
C ALA A 103 -31.18 -39.13 16.12
N VAL A 104 -30.25 -38.22 15.81
CA VAL A 104 -29.34 -37.63 16.83
C VAL A 104 -30.13 -36.89 17.91
N GLY A 105 -31.29 -36.37 17.56
CA GLY A 105 -32.22 -35.76 18.50
C GLY A 105 -33.05 -36.75 19.34
N ASP A 106 -32.79 -38.07 19.28
CA ASP A 106 -33.56 -39.04 20.06
C ASP A 106 -33.40 -38.83 21.58
N LYS A 107 -34.42 -39.25 22.34
CA LYS A 107 -34.38 -39.21 23.81
C LYS A 107 -33.52 -40.33 24.39
N ILE A 108 -33.36 -41.43 23.65
CA ILE A 108 -32.57 -42.59 24.06
C ILE A 108 -31.11 -42.38 23.68
N THR A 109 -30.22 -42.38 24.68
CA THR A 109 -28.79 -42.11 24.50
C THR A 109 -28.12 -43.10 23.54
N ALA A 110 -28.50 -44.38 23.56
CA ALA A 110 -27.94 -45.39 22.66
C ALA A 110 -28.23 -45.06 21.18
N VAL A 111 -29.49 -44.71 20.85
CA VAL A 111 -29.89 -44.27 19.50
C VAL A 111 -29.15 -43.00 19.11
N LYS A 112 -29.07 -42.02 20.01
CA LYS A 112 -28.37 -40.76 19.76
C LYS A 112 -26.89 -40.99 19.41
N ASN A 113 -26.19 -41.82 20.18
CA ASN A 113 -24.77 -42.09 19.97
C ASN A 113 -24.55 -42.85 18.65
N ALA A 114 -25.38 -43.86 18.36
CA ALA A 114 -25.32 -44.59 17.10
C ALA A 114 -25.62 -43.68 15.90
N ALA A 115 -26.62 -42.79 16.01
CA ALA A 115 -26.93 -41.82 14.97
C ALA A 115 -25.78 -40.84 14.74
N GLN A 116 -25.12 -40.36 15.79
CA GLN A 116 -23.96 -39.47 15.67
C GLN A 116 -22.77 -40.17 14.98
N GLY A 117 -22.51 -41.45 15.31
CA GLY A 117 -21.53 -42.28 14.61
C GLY A 117 -21.87 -42.42 13.13
N ALA A 118 -23.13 -42.74 12.82
CA ALA A 118 -23.62 -42.86 11.44
C ALA A 118 -23.50 -41.56 10.63
N VAL A 119 -23.81 -40.39 11.21
CA VAL A 119 -23.65 -39.08 10.52
C VAL A 119 -22.19 -38.86 10.11
N LEU A 120 -21.24 -39.11 11.02
CA LEU A 120 -19.81 -38.94 10.73
C LEU A 120 -19.29 -39.99 9.74
N ALA A 121 -19.78 -41.22 9.84
CA ALA A 121 -19.46 -42.28 8.88
C ALA A 121 -19.96 -41.93 7.47
N ILE A 122 -21.18 -41.38 7.33
CA ILE A 122 -21.69 -40.92 6.03
C ILE A 122 -20.81 -39.79 5.49
N ALA A 123 -20.43 -38.81 6.33
CA ALA A 123 -19.52 -37.74 5.92
C ALA A 123 -18.18 -38.26 5.38
N GLY A 124 -17.64 -39.35 5.95
CA GLY A 124 -16.41 -40.00 5.48
C GLY A 124 -16.57 -40.98 4.33
N GLY A 125 -17.77 -41.52 4.12
CA GLY A 125 -18.06 -42.51 3.10
C GLY A 125 -18.53 -41.92 1.76
N ILE A 126 -18.84 -40.63 1.70
CA ILE A 126 -19.20 -39.96 0.44
C ILE A 126 -17.97 -39.49 -0.33
N ASN A 127 -18.09 -39.49 -1.64
CA ASN A 127 -17.16 -38.93 -2.60
C ASN A 127 -17.07 -37.42 -2.38
N ALA A 128 -15.85 -36.89 -2.38
CA ALA A 128 -15.58 -35.47 -2.19
C ALA A 128 -16.36 -34.60 -3.21
N ASN A 129 -16.48 -35.04 -4.46
CA ASN A 129 -17.21 -34.31 -5.50
C ASN A 129 -18.74 -34.40 -5.37
N ALA A 130 -19.23 -35.23 -4.44
CA ALA A 130 -20.65 -35.36 -4.14
C ALA A 130 -21.10 -34.54 -2.92
N VAL A 131 -20.24 -33.67 -2.38
CA VAL A 131 -20.62 -32.69 -1.34
C VAL A 131 -21.88 -31.93 -1.73
N LYS A 132 -22.02 -31.56 -3.01
CA LYS A 132 -23.22 -30.89 -3.56
C LYS A 132 -24.52 -31.68 -3.37
N ALA A 133 -24.48 -33.01 -3.30
CA ALA A 133 -25.65 -33.84 -3.03
C ALA A 133 -26.02 -33.89 -1.54
N ALA A 134 -25.02 -33.93 -0.65
CA ALA A 134 -25.25 -34.09 0.80
C ALA A 134 -25.54 -32.76 1.52
N LEU A 135 -24.98 -31.65 1.05
CA LEU A 135 -25.04 -30.38 1.76
C LEU A 135 -26.46 -29.81 1.93
N PRO A 136 -27.40 -29.90 0.95
CA PRO A 136 -28.74 -29.35 1.10
C PRO A 136 -29.49 -29.85 2.34
N CYS A 137 -29.43 -31.15 2.63
CA CYS A 137 -30.10 -31.67 3.83
C CYS A 137 -29.40 -31.29 5.13
N VAL A 138 -28.07 -31.17 5.12
CA VAL A 138 -27.29 -30.70 6.29
C VAL A 138 -27.64 -29.25 6.60
N MET A 139 -27.70 -28.39 5.59
CA MET A 139 -28.10 -26.99 5.73
C MET A 139 -29.53 -26.85 6.25
N GLU A 140 -30.46 -27.67 5.76
CA GLU A 140 -31.84 -27.69 6.26
C GLU A 140 -31.89 -28.08 7.74
N SER A 141 -31.18 -29.13 8.17
CA SER A 141 -31.08 -29.49 9.59
C SER A 141 -30.47 -28.36 10.44
N ILE A 142 -29.47 -27.62 9.95
CA ILE A 142 -28.92 -26.46 10.69
C ILE A 142 -29.99 -25.36 10.88
N ARG A 143 -30.76 -25.05 9.83
CA ARG A 143 -31.78 -23.99 9.85
C ARG A 143 -33.02 -24.36 10.67
N SER A 144 -33.62 -25.53 10.39
CA SER A 144 -34.99 -25.84 10.82
C SER A 144 -35.08 -26.83 11.98
N ALA A 145 -34.00 -27.54 12.33
CA ALA A 145 -34.04 -28.50 13.42
C ALA A 145 -34.40 -27.85 14.75
N GLN A 146 -35.41 -28.42 15.41
CA GLN A 146 -35.88 -27.95 16.71
C GLN A 146 -34.99 -28.42 17.87
N LYS A 147 -34.17 -29.45 17.64
CA LYS A 147 -33.35 -30.09 18.68
C LYS A 147 -31.89 -29.72 18.46
N TRP A 148 -31.30 -29.07 19.45
CA TRP A 148 -29.90 -28.63 19.39
C TRP A 148 -28.87 -29.75 19.10
N PRO A 149 -29.03 -31.04 19.51
CA PRO A 149 -28.07 -32.08 19.16
C PRO A 149 -28.03 -32.39 17.66
N GLU A 150 -29.16 -32.25 16.95
CA GLU A 150 -29.21 -32.42 15.50
C GLU A 150 -28.44 -31.30 14.79
N LYS A 151 -28.63 -30.05 15.22
CA LYS A 151 -27.82 -28.92 14.72
C LYS A 151 -26.33 -29.12 14.96
N MET A 152 -25.95 -29.62 16.13
CA MET A 152 -24.55 -29.91 16.46
C MET A 152 -23.96 -30.97 15.53
N ALA A 153 -24.68 -32.07 15.28
CA ALA A 153 -24.21 -33.11 14.37
C ALA A 153 -24.13 -32.64 12.91
N ALA A 154 -25.05 -31.77 12.48
CA ALA A 154 -24.98 -31.15 11.16
C ALA A 154 -23.76 -30.21 11.04
N LEU A 155 -23.42 -29.45 12.08
CA LEU A 155 -22.18 -28.66 12.12
C LEU A 155 -20.92 -29.54 12.14
N ASP A 156 -20.93 -30.65 12.90
CA ASP A 156 -19.84 -31.63 12.90
C ASP A 156 -19.63 -32.25 11.50
N PHE A 157 -20.71 -32.47 10.74
CA PHE A 157 -20.65 -32.94 9.35
C PHE A 157 -19.94 -31.91 8.45
N VAL A 158 -20.26 -30.62 8.58
CA VAL A 158 -19.57 -29.55 7.83
C VAL A 158 -18.09 -29.49 8.22
N GLU A 159 -17.75 -29.53 9.51
CA GLU A 159 -16.35 -29.54 9.96
C GLU A 159 -15.56 -30.74 9.42
N TYR A 160 -16.22 -31.89 9.25
CA TYR A 160 -15.61 -33.05 8.62
C TYR A 160 -15.28 -32.78 7.15
N LEU A 161 -16.22 -32.21 6.40
CA LEU A 161 -16.01 -31.88 4.99
C LEU A 161 -14.94 -30.82 4.79
N VAL A 162 -14.83 -29.83 5.68
CA VAL A 162 -13.76 -28.82 5.63
C VAL A 162 -12.38 -29.48 5.66
N LYS A 163 -12.23 -30.57 6.43
CA LYS A 163 -10.93 -31.26 6.57
C LYS A 163 -10.64 -32.25 5.45
N ASN A 164 -11.65 -32.95 4.96
CA ASN A 164 -11.47 -34.08 4.05
C ASN A 164 -11.81 -33.76 2.58
N SER A 165 -12.58 -32.70 2.33
CA SER A 165 -12.96 -32.24 0.98
C SER A 165 -12.88 -30.72 0.84
N PRO A 166 -11.74 -30.09 1.20
CA PRO A 166 -11.62 -28.63 1.26
C PRO A 166 -11.82 -27.95 -0.09
N ALA A 167 -11.28 -28.53 -1.17
CA ALA A 167 -11.36 -27.95 -2.52
C ALA A 167 -12.81 -27.89 -3.02
N GLN A 168 -13.55 -28.98 -2.85
CA GLN A 168 -14.94 -29.08 -3.27
C GLN A 168 -15.85 -28.20 -2.41
N LEU A 169 -15.63 -28.19 -1.10
CA LEU A 169 -16.42 -27.41 -0.16
C LEU A 169 -16.19 -25.89 -0.32
N ALA A 170 -15.03 -25.45 -0.80
CA ALA A 170 -14.72 -24.04 -1.04
C ALA A 170 -15.78 -23.37 -1.95
N TYR A 171 -16.23 -24.07 -2.98
CA TYR A 171 -17.29 -23.61 -3.89
C TYR A 171 -18.67 -23.51 -3.22
N ARG A 172 -18.87 -24.11 -2.05
CA ARG A 172 -20.13 -24.08 -1.28
C ARG A 172 -20.09 -23.13 -0.09
N VAL A 173 -18.95 -22.51 0.18
CA VAL A 173 -18.81 -21.48 1.23
C VAL A 173 -19.85 -20.38 1.12
N PRO A 174 -20.21 -19.85 -0.08
CA PRO A 174 -21.23 -18.80 -0.20
C PRO A 174 -22.62 -19.22 0.31
N GLU A 175 -22.98 -20.48 0.13
CA GLU A 175 -24.25 -21.06 0.59
C GLU A 175 -24.23 -21.34 2.10
N LEU A 176 -23.08 -21.73 2.64
CA LEU A 176 -22.88 -22.12 4.04
C LEU A 176 -22.74 -20.93 5.00
N ILE A 177 -22.08 -19.84 4.59
CA ILE A 177 -21.86 -18.68 5.45
C ILE A 177 -23.19 -18.16 6.04
N PRO A 178 -24.26 -17.90 5.26
CA PRO A 178 -25.53 -17.45 5.82
C PRO A 178 -26.14 -18.44 6.82
N VAL A 179 -26.09 -19.75 6.51
CA VAL A 179 -26.67 -20.83 7.33
C VAL A 179 -25.98 -20.92 8.70
N ILE A 180 -24.65 -20.92 8.70
CA ILE A 180 -23.85 -21.01 9.93
C ILE A 180 -23.91 -19.70 10.70
N SER A 181 -23.95 -18.55 10.00
CA SER A 181 -24.16 -17.24 10.62
C SER A 181 -25.44 -17.20 11.44
N GLU A 182 -26.57 -17.72 10.94
CA GLU A 182 -27.82 -17.82 11.70
C GLU A 182 -27.65 -18.64 13.00
N SER A 183 -26.86 -19.72 12.94
CA SER A 183 -26.60 -20.59 14.10
C SER A 183 -25.66 -19.99 15.15
N MET A 184 -24.81 -19.03 14.77
CA MET A 184 -24.01 -18.26 15.73
C MET A 184 -24.88 -17.41 16.68
N TRP A 185 -26.15 -17.20 16.32
CA TRP A 185 -27.15 -16.48 17.11
C TRP A 185 -28.14 -17.41 17.83
N ASP A 186 -27.95 -18.74 17.78
CA ASP A 186 -28.86 -19.71 18.40
C ASP A 186 -29.00 -19.49 19.92
N THR A 187 -30.18 -19.69 20.50
CA THR A 187 -30.39 -19.46 21.94
C THR A 187 -29.54 -20.38 22.84
N LYS A 188 -29.11 -21.55 22.33
CA LYS A 188 -28.29 -22.53 23.06
C LYS A 188 -26.80 -22.20 22.93
N LYS A 189 -26.13 -21.96 24.07
CA LYS A 189 -24.71 -21.60 24.14
C LYS A 189 -23.80 -22.58 23.40
N GLU A 190 -24.04 -23.87 23.55
CA GLU A 190 -23.25 -24.94 22.93
C GLU A 190 -23.33 -24.89 21.39
N VAL A 191 -24.49 -24.53 20.84
CA VAL A 191 -24.67 -24.35 19.39
C VAL A 191 -23.95 -23.09 18.92
N LYS A 192 -24.04 -21.98 19.67
CA LYS A 192 -23.30 -20.74 19.32
C LYS A 192 -21.79 -20.98 19.24
N GLU A 193 -21.23 -21.61 20.28
CA GLU A 193 -19.79 -21.89 20.36
C GLU A 193 -19.34 -22.82 19.24
N ARG A 194 -20.14 -23.85 18.93
CA ARG A 194 -19.84 -24.75 17.81
C ARG A 194 -19.93 -24.02 16.47
N ALA A 195 -21.02 -23.30 16.19
CA ALA A 195 -21.21 -22.58 14.94
C ALA A 195 -20.11 -21.53 14.71
N TYR A 196 -19.66 -20.84 15.77
CA TYR A 196 -18.53 -19.92 15.69
C TYR A 196 -17.25 -20.63 15.23
N LYS A 197 -16.93 -21.78 15.84
CA LYS A 197 -15.74 -22.58 15.46
C LYS A 197 -15.86 -23.15 14.04
N THR A 198 -17.05 -23.63 13.66
CA THR A 198 -17.30 -24.11 12.30
C THR A 198 -17.15 -22.97 11.29
N MET A 199 -17.57 -21.75 11.62
CA MET A 199 -17.35 -20.56 10.78
C MET A 199 -15.86 -20.23 10.62
N GLU A 200 -15.06 -20.32 11.69
CA GLU A 200 -13.60 -20.14 11.61
C GLU A 200 -12.94 -21.14 10.65
N GLN A 201 -13.30 -22.41 10.75
CA GLN A 201 -12.77 -23.45 9.86
C GLN A 201 -13.26 -23.28 8.42
N LEU A 202 -14.53 -22.93 8.22
CA LEU A 202 -15.08 -22.70 6.89
C LEU A 202 -14.38 -21.52 6.20
N CYS A 203 -14.15 -20.41 6.91
CA CYS A 203 -13.52 -19.23 6.34
C CYS A 203 -12.04 -19.45 5.97
N GLN A 204 -11.38 -20.49 6.50
CA GLN A 204 -10.02 -20.87 6.05
C GLN A 204 -9.99 -21.37 4.60
N LEU A 205 -11.14 -21.76 4.03
CA LEU A 205 -11.26 -22.14 2.63
C LEU A 205 -11.33 -20.92 1.68
N ILE A 206 -11.44 -19.70 2.21
CA ILE A 206 -11.49 -18.49 1.40
C ILE A 206 -10.06 -18.10 1.00
N VAL A 207 -9.75 -18.26 -0.28
CA VAL A 207 -8.45 -17.88 -0.84
C VAL A 207 -8.51 -16.42 -1.31
N ASN A 208 -8.25 -15.48 -0.40
CA ASN A 208 -8.10 -14.06 -0.75
C ASN A 208 -7.13 -13.37 0.22
N LYS A 209 -5.92 -13.06 -0.26
CA LYS A 209 -4.84 -12.47 0.55
C LYS A 209 -5.18 -11.08 1.09
N ASP A 210 -6.08 -10.34 0.45
CA ASP A 210 -6.44 -8.98 0.87
C ASP A 210 -7.26 -8.99 2.16
N ILE A 211 -8.10 -10.01 2.35
CA ILE A 211 -8.98 -10.14 3.51
C ILE A 211 -8.53 -11.15 4.55
N GLU A 212 -7.55 -12.01 4.24
CA GLU A 212 -7.09 -13.12 5.10
C GLU A 212 -6.84 -12.68 6.55
N ARG A 213 -6.03 -11.63 6.74
CA ARG A 213 -5.71 -11.08 8.07
C ARG A 213 -6.91 -10.50 8.82
N PHE A 214 -8.00 -10.20 8.13
CA PHE A 214 -9.22 -9.62 8.68
C PHE A 214 -10.31 -10.66 8.93
N ILE A 215 -10.18 -11.90 8.43
CA ILE A 215 -11.17 -12.97 8.62
C ILE A 215 -11.60 -13.12 10.09
N PRO A 216 -10.70 -13.17 11.09
CA PRO A 216 -11.11 -13.30 12.49
C PRO A 216 -11.99 -12.14 12.96
N GLU A 217 -11.68 -10.91 12.54
CA GLU A 217 -12.46 -9.71 12.91
C GLU A 217 -13.79 -9.63 12.14
N LEU A 218 -13.84 -10.14 10.89
CA LEU A 218 -15.06 -10.28 10.11
C LEU A 218 -16.04 -11.26 10.76
N ILE A 219 -15.56 -12.44 11.20
CA ILE A 219 -16.37 -13.44 11.92
C ILE A 219 -16.89 -12.86 13.24
N LYS A 220 -16.03 -12.14 13.97
CA LYS A 220 -16.41 -11.46 15.20
C LYS A 220 -17.49 -10.40 14.96
N CYS A 221 -17.45 -9.68 13.84
CA CYS A 221 -18.52 -8.76 13.43
C CYS A 221 -19.85 -9.46 13.16
N ILE A 222 -19.81 -10.64 12.53
CA ILE A 222 -21.02 -11.46 12.30
C ILE A 222 -21.65 -11.88 13.64
N ALA A 223 -20.83 -12.22 14.63
CA ALA A 223 -21.28 -12.57 15.98
C ALA A 223 -21.71 -11.35 16.82
N LYS A 224 -21.05 -10.20 16.62
CA LYS A 224 -21.19 -8.98 17.44
C LYS A 224 -21.21 -7.74 16.54
N PRO A 225 -22.41 -7.27 16.14
CA PRO A 225 -22.58 -6.13 15.23
C PRO A 225 -22.04 -4.80 15.77
N GLU A 226 -21.84 -4.67 17.08
CA GLU A 226 -21.22 -3.50 17.72
C GLU A 226 -19.78 -3.21 17.25
N ASN A 227 -19.09 -4.19 16.66
CA ASN A 227 -17.73 -4.01 16.13
C ASN A 227 -17.69 -3.48 14.69
N VAL A 228 -18.84 -3.38 14.01
CA VAL A 228 -18.93 -2.97 12.60
C VAL A 228 -18.17 -1.67 12.31
N PRO A 229 -18.31 -0.58 13.11
CA PRO A 229 -17.57 0.65 12.84
C PRO A 229 -16.06 0.45 12.81
N GLU A 230 -15.50 -0.25 13.80
CA GLU A 230 -14.05 -0.47 13.89
C GLU A 230 -13.54 -1.34 12.74
N THR A 231 -14.26 -2.41 12.40
CA THR A 231 -13.89 -3.29 11.29
C THR A 231 -13.97 -2.59 9.93
N VAL A 232 -14.98 -1.73 9.70
CA VAL A 232 -15.04 -0.86 8.51
C VAL A 232 -13.86 0.11 8.47
N HIS A 233 -13.45 0.66 9.61
CA HIS A 233 -12.27 1.53 9.68
C HIS A 233 -10.99 0.81 9.28
N LEU A 234 -10.80 -0.43 9.77
CA LEU A 234 -9.65 -1.28 9.45
C LEU A 234 -9.62 -1.65 7.96
N LEU A 235 -10.75 -2.09 7.42
CA LEU A 235 -10.87 -2.51 6.02
C LEU A 235 -10.82 -1.33 5.03
N GLY A 236 -11.21 -0.12 5.44
CA GLY A 236 -11.14 1.05 4.58
C GLY A 236 -9.72 1.45 4.18
N ALA A 237 -8.69 0.96 4.89
CA ALA A 237 -7.29 1.14 4.51
C ALA A 237 -6.74 -0.04 3.69
N THR A 238 -7.53 -1.12 3.55
CA THR A 238 -7.15 -2.30 2.79
C THR A 238 -7.20 -2.00 1.30
N THR A 239 -6.20 -2.53 0.62
CA THR A 239 -6.18 -2.58 -0.82
C THR A 239 -6.78 -3.88 -1.26
N PHE A 240 -7.79 -3.83 -2.11
CA PHE A 240 -8.20 -5.02 -2.83
C PHE A 240 -7.37 -5.10 -4.10
N VAL A 241 -6.73 -6.24 -4.31
CA VAL A 241 -5.81 -6.55 -5.41
C VAL A 241 -6.28 -7.80 -6.14
N THR A 242 -6.64 -8.79 -5.33
CA THR A 242 -7.05 -10.13 -5.73
C THR A 242 -8.44 -10.05 -6.36
N GLU A 243 -8.68 -10.89 -7.37
CA GLU A 243 -10.03 -11.07 -7.91
C GLU A 243 -11.00 -11.41 -6.77
N VAL A 244 -12.15 -10.74 -6.77
CA VAL A 244 -13.15 -10.92 -5.72
C VAL A 244 -14.14 -12.00 -6.16
N GLN A 245 -13.92 -13.21 -5.63
CA GLN A 245 -14.79 -14.36 -5.85
C GLN A 245 -15.99 -14.40 -4.89
N GLU A 246 -16.97 -15.26 -5.18
CA GLU A 246 -18.21 -15.43 -4.40
C GLU A 246 -17.98 -15.67 -2.89
N PRO A 247 -17.02 -16.51 -2.44
CA PRO A 247 -16.79 -16.74 -1.00
C PRO A 247 -16.36 -15.47 -0.26
N THR A 248 -15.57 -14.62 -0.93
CA THR A 248 -15.13 -13.32 -0.40
C THR A 248 -16.32 -12.39 -0.20
N LEU A 249 -17.21 -12.30 -1.20
CA LEU A 249 -18.43 -11.51 -1.11
C LEU A 249 -19.37 -12.03 -0.04
N ALA A 250 -19.53 -13.34 0.08
CA ALA A 250 -20.40 -13.95 1.09
C ALA A 250 -19.98 -13.58 2.53
N LEU A 251 -18.68 -13.46 2.78
CA LEU A 251 -18.15 -13.01 4.08
C LEU A 251 -18.23 -11.48 4.26
N MET A 252 -17.92 -10.71 3.21
CA MET A 252 -17.83 -9.24 3.28
C MET A 252 -19.19 -8.54 3.27
N VAL A 253 -20.12 -8.99 2.43
CA VAL A 253 -21.42 -8.32 2.22
C VAL A 253 -22.24 -8.17 3.51
N PRO A 254 -22.32 -9.15 4.43
CA PRO A 254 -23.00 -8.95 5.72
C PRO A 254 -22.40 -7.84 6.60
N LEU A 255 -21.11 -7.55 6.49
CA LEU A 255 -20.49 -6.39 7.14
C LEU A 255 -20.88 -5.10 6.42
N LEU A 256 -20.78 -5.10 5.09
CA LEU A 256 -21.02 -3.91 4.26
C LEU A 256 -22.49 -3.47 4.34
N ASP A 257 -23.44 -4.39 4.28
CA ASP A 257 -24.86 -4.12 4.47
C ASP A 257 -25.13 -3.41 5.82
N ARG A 258 -24.53 -3.92 6.91
CA ARG A 258 -24.61 -3.27 8.23
C ARG A 258 -23.94 -1.89 8.25
N GLY A 259 -22.76 -1.76 7.64
CA GLY A 259 -22.04 -0.48 7.55
C GLY A 259 -22.80 0.58 6.75
N LEU A 260 -23.53 0.19 5.71
CA LEU A 260 -24.40 1.09 4.95
C LEU A 260 -25.62 1.54 5.77
N ALA A 261 -26.08 0.71 6.71
CA ALA A 261 -27.18 1.02 7.61
C ALA A 261 -26.77 1.81 8.87
N GLU A 262 -25.47 2.04 9.11
CA GLU A 262 -24.97 2.69 10.32
C GLU A 262 -25.42 4.15 10.49
N ARG A 263 -25.33 4.68 11.72
CA ARG A 263 -25.74 6.06 12.00
C ARG A 263 -24.71 7.08 11.54
N ASP A 264 -23.43 6.78 11.70
CA ASP A 264 -22.33 7.69 11.40
C ASP A 264 -22.12 7.81 9.87
N THR A 265 -22.07 9.06 9.40
CA THR A 265 -21.82 9.37 7.98
C THR A 265 -20.41 8.96 7.55
N ALA A 266 -19.42 9.04 8.44
CA ALA A 266 -18.06 8.63 8.13
C ALA A 266 -17.97 7.12 7.85
N ILE A 267 -18.72 6.31 8.60
CA ILE A 267 -18.79 4.85 8.40
C ILE A 267 -19.49 4.53 7.09
N LYS A 268 -20.66 5.12 6.83
CA LYS A 268 -21.38 4.95 5.55
C LYS A 268 -20.52 5.27 4.34
N ARG A 269 -19.79 6.39 4.39
CA ARG A 269 -18.84 6.78 3.34
C ARG A 269 -17.75 5.71 3.16
N LYS A 270 -17.10 5.29 4.25
CA LYS A 270 -16.05 4.25 4.18
C LYS A 270 -16.58 2.93 3.65
N THR A 271 -17.77 2.52 4.08
CA THR A 271 -18.41 1.31 3.56
C THR A 271 -18.67 1.41 2.06
N ALA A 272 -19.15 2.55 1.56
CA ALA A 272 -19.30 2.76 0.12
C ALA A 272 -17.95 2.68 -0.63
N VAL A 273 -16.87 3.23 -0.08
CA VAL A 273 -15.51 3.11 -0.66
C VAL A 273 -15.06 1.65 -0.71
N ILE A 274 -15.31 0.87 0.33
CA ILE A 274 -14.97 -0.57 0.35
C ILE A 274 -15.78 -1.32 -0.71
N VAL A 275 -17.10 -1.06 -0.81
CA VAL A 275 -17.95 -1.68 -1.85
C VAL A 275 -17.43 -1.34 -3.24
N ASP A 276 -17.12 -0.06 -3.50
CA ASP A 276 -16.60 0.39 -4.80
C ASP A 276 -15.26 -0.29 -5.15
N ASN A 277 -14.28 -0.24 -4.25
CA ASN A 277 -12.95 -0.80 -4.50
C ASN A 277 -12.97 -2.32 -4.66
N MET A 278 -13.78 -3.02 -3.86
CA MET A 278 -13.90 -4.48 -3.91
C MET A 278 -14.67 -4.92 -5.16
N CYS A 279 -15.84 -4.36 -5.44
CA CYS A 279 -16.67 -4.80 -6.56
C CYS A 279 -16.08 -4.45 -7.94
N LYS A 280 -15.14 -3.49 -8.03
CA LYS A 280 -14.37 -3.23 -9.27
C LYS A 280 -13.54 -4.42 -9.74
N LEU A 281 -13.23 -5.35 -8.84
CA LEU A 281 -12.39 -6.53 -9.07
C LEU A 281 -13.22 -7.82 -9.26
N VAL A 282 -14.51 -7.66 -9.53
CA VAL A 282 -15.38 -8.77 -9.93
C VAL A 282 -15.47 -8.77 -11.46
N ASP A 283 -15.03 -9.86 -12.07
CA ASP A 283 -14.96 -9.99 -13.53
C ASP A 283 -16.24 -10.60 -14.14
N ASP A 284 -16.89 -11.50 -13.40
CA ASP A 284 -18.15 -12.13 -13.82
C ASP A 284 -19.35 -11.48 -13.10
N PRO A 285 -20.32 -10.89 -13.82
CA PRO A 285 -21.55 -10.35 -13.24
C PRO A 285 -22.34 -11.36 -12.39
N ASN A 286 -22.25 -12.67 -12.70
CA ASN A 286 -22.94 -13.71 -11.93
C ASN A 286 -22.43 -13.79 -10.48
N VAL A 287 -21.16 -13.46 -10.24
CA VAL A 287 -20.55 -13.52 -8.90
C VAL A 287 -21.15 -12.48 -7.96
N VAL A 288 -21.41 -11.27 -8.46
CA VAL A 288 -21.99 -10.18 -7.63
C VAL A 288 -23.52 -10.24 -7.57
N ALA A 289 -24.18 -10.82 -8.58
CA ALA A 289 -25.63 -10.80 -8.74
C ALA A 289 -26.43 -11.25 -7.48
N PRO A 290 -26.08 -12.34 -6.77
CA PRO A 290 -26.77 -12.75 -5.55
C PRO A 290 -26.71 -11.74 -4.40
N PHE A 291 -25.73 -10.83 -4.42
CA PHE A 291 -25.45 -9.89 -3.33
C PHE A 291 -25.99 -8.47 -3.60
N LEU A 292 -26.30 -8.13 -4.85
CA LEU A 292 -26.86 -6.83 -5.24
C LEU A 292 -28.14 -6.46 -4.46
N PRO A 293 -29.10 -7.36 -4.21
CA PRO A 293 -30.31 -7.03 -3.45
C PRO A 293 -30.06 -6.58 -2.01
N LYS A 294 -28.90 -6.92 -1.42
CA LYS A 294 -28.52 -6.47 -0.07
C LYS A 294 -27.81 -5.11 -0.10
N MET A 295 -26.90 -4.89 -1.04
CA MET A 295 -26.05 -3.69 -1.04
C MET A 295 -26.72 -2.47 -1.70
N MET A 296 -27.40 -2.65 -2.84
CA MET A 296 -27.92 -1.53 -3.62
C MET A 296 -28.95 -0.68 -2.86
N PRO A 297 -29.94 -1.25 -2.14
CA PRO A 297 -30.91 -0.43 -1.42
C PRO A 297 -30.27 0.47 -0.36
N GLY A 298 -29.24 -0.03 0.34
CA GLY A 298 -28.48 0.74 1.33
C GLY A 298 -27.72 1.90 0.70
N LEU A 299 -27.05 1.66 -0.43
CA LEU A 299 -26.35 2.71 -1.18
C LEU A 299 -27.31 3.75 -1.77
N GLN A 300 -28.42 3.32 -2.38
CA GLN A 300 -29.42 4.23 -2.95
C GLN A 300 -30.00 5.17 -1.88
N LYS A 301 -30.38 4.59 -0.72
CA LYS A 301 -30.85 5.35 0.43
C LYS A 301 -29.81 6.34 0.93
N ASN A 302 -28.53 5.95 0.96
CA ASN A 302 -27.46 6.84 1.40
C ASN A 302 -27.21 7.98 0.39
N TYR A 303 -27.26 7.71 -0.91
CA TYR A 303 -27.11 8.72 -1.95
C TYR A 303 -28.20 9.80 -1.88
N GLU A 304 -29.44 9.40 -1.58
CA GLU A 304 -30.58 10.31 -1.48
C GLU A 304 -30.59 11.15 -0.19
N ASN A 305 -30.09 10.60 0.93
CA ASN A 305 -30.28 11.17 2.26
C ASN A 305 -29.02 11.79 2.89
N LEU A 306 -27.82 11.48 2.41
CA LEU A 306 -26.58 12.04 2.98
C LEU A 306 -26.43 13.53 2.63
N ALA A 307 -26.25 14.36 3.66
CA ALA A 307 -26.05 15.79 3.52
C ALA A 307 -24.63 16.17 3.08
N ASP A 308 -23.63 15.36 3.48
CA ASP A 308 -22.23 15.57 3.12
C ASP A 308 -21.99 15.26 1.63
N PRO A 309 -21.56 16.23 0.81
CA PRO A 309 -21.38 16.04 -0.63
C PRO A 309 -20.36 14.95 -0.96
N GLU A 310 -19.26 14.87 -0.20
CA GLU A 310 -18.21 13.87 -0.44
C GLU A 310 -18.74 12.45 -0.19
N ALA A 311 -19.41 12.22 0.94
CA ALA A 311 -20.01 10.93 1.26
C ALA A 311 -21.06 10.52 0.21
N ARG A 312 -21.83 11.47 -0.31
CA ARG A 312 -22.79 11.23 -1.38
C ARG A 312 -22.10 10.86 -2.70
N ASP A 313 -21.03 11.55 -3.07
CA ASP A 313 -20.27 11.26 -4.29
C ASP A 313 -19.62 9.87 -4.25
N LYS A 314 -19.03 9.48 -3.11
CA LYS A 314 -18.49 8.13 -2.91
C LYS A 314 -19.57 7.05 -2.95
N THR A 315 -20.74 7.33 -2.38
CA THR A 315 -21.90 6.43 -2.46
C THR A 315 -22.38 6.26 -3.91
N LYS A 316 -22.40 7.35 -4.68
CA LYS A 316 -22.73 7.31 -6.11
C LYS A 316 -21.73 6.49 -6.92
N GLN A 317 -20.43 6.69 -6.68
CA GLN A 317 -19.37 5.91 -7.34
C GLN A 317 -19.56 4.40 -7.10
N ALA A 318 -19.86 4.00 -5.86
CA ALA A 318 -20.16 2.61 -5.53
C ALA A 318 -21.40 2.07 -6.27
N LEU A 319 -22.47 2.87 -6.37
CA LEU A 319 -23.68 2.50 -7.15
C LEU A 319 -23.37 2.32 -8.64
N ASP A 320 -22.62 3.26 -9.22
CA ASP A 320 -22.23 3.21 -10.63
C ASP A 320 -21.36 1.98 -10.92
N THR A 321 -20.43 1.65 -10.00
CA THR A 321 -19.63 0.42 -10.06
C THR A 321 -20.50 -0.83 -9.99
N LEU A 322 -21.39 -0.96 -9.00
CA LEU A 322 -22.28 -2.12 -8.89
C LEU A 322 -23.20 -2.29 -10.11
N THR A 323 -23.68 -1.17 -10.67
CA THR A 323 -24.53 -1.17 -11.87
C THR A 323 -23.75 -1.72 -13.07
N ARG A 324 -22.51 -1.28 -13.26
CA ARG A 324 -21.63 -1.73 -14.35
C ARG A 324 -21.22 -3.18 -14.19
N VAL A 325 -20.74 -3.56 -13.00
CA VAL A 325 -20.20 -4.89 -12.71
C VAL A 325 -21.31 -5.93 -12.69
N GLY A 326 -22.49 -5.59 -12.15
CA GLY A 326 -23.66 -6.45 -12.13
C GLY A 326 -24.44 -6.53 -13.44
N ASP A 327 -23.93 -5.95 -14.54
CA ASP A 327 -24.62 -5.81 -15.85
C ASP A 327 -26.10 -5.39 -15.73
N ILE A 328 -26.38 -4.44 -14.83
CA ILE A 328 -27.76 -4.01 -14.52
C ILE A 328 -28.27 -3.14 -15.66
N LYS A 329 -29.25 -3.64 -16.40
CA LYS A 329 -29.89 -2.93 -17.52
C LYS A 329 -31.24 -2.39 -17.09
N ASN A 330 -31.46 -1.08 -17.28
CA ASN A 330 -32.71 -0.39 -16.93
C ASN A 330 -33.13 -0.56 -15.46
N GLY A 331 -32.18 -0.70 -14.54
CA GLY A 331 -32.45 -0.89 -13.12
C GLY A 331 -32.93 -2.29 -12.73
N VAL A 332 -32.91 -3.26 -13.65
CA VAL A 332 -33.26 -4.65 -13.38
C VAL A 332 -31.98 -5.45 -13.10
N ILE A 333 -31.92 -6.07 -11.92
CA ILE A 333 -30.83 -6.96 -11.54
C ILE A 333 -30.96 -8.26 -12.35
N PRO A 334 -29.93 -8.70 -13.09
CA PRO A 334 -29.96 -9.99 -13.77
C PRO A 334 -30.17 -11.14 -12.79
N GLU A 335 -30.96 -12.14 -13.16
CA GLU A 335 -31.07 -13.35 -12.35
C GLU A 335 -29.73 -14.09 -12.38
N PRO A 336 -29.17 -14.46 -11.20
CA PRO A 336 -27.92 -15.21 -11.15
C PRO A 336 -28.11 -16.56 -11.82
N THR A 337 -27.20 -16.92 -12.71
CA THR A 337 -27.20 -18.23 -13.35
C THR A 337 -26.29 -19.18 -12.58
N PHE A 338 -26.73 -20.43 -12.39
CA PHE A 338 -25.95 -21.47 -11.71
C PHE A 338 -25.77 -22.66 -12.66
N PRO A 339 -24.78 -22.62 -13.58
CA PRO A 339 -24.61 -23.63 -14.61
C PRO A 339 -24.43 -25.06 -14.07
N GLY A 340 -23.74 -25.21 -12.93
CA GLY A 340 -23.54 -26.50 -12.26
C GLY A 340 -24.63 -26.86 -11.23
N ALA A 341 -25.77 -26.16 -11.20
CA ALA A 341 -26.86 -26.53 -10.31
C ALA A 341 -27.48 -27.88 -10.72
N VAL A 342 -27.86 -28.70 -9.73
CA VAL A 342 -28.35 -30.08 -9.95
C VAL A 342 -29.57 -30.09 -10.87
N ASN A 343 -30.50 -29.14 -10.69
CA ASN A 343 -31.69 -29.00 -11.53
C ASN A 343 -31.39 -28.61 -13.00
N VAL A 344 -30.22 -28.03 -13.28
CA VAL A 344 -29.75 -27.69 -14.64
C VAL A 344 -29.02 -28.86 -15.29
N ILE A 345 -28.24 -29.61 -14.51
CA ILE A 345 -27.43 -30.72 -15.00
C ILE A 345 -28.24 -32.02 -15.13
N GLN A 346 -29.18 -32.28 -14.23
CA GLN A 346 -29.96 -33.52 -14.22
C GLN A 346 -30.73 -33.80 -15.52
N PRO A 347 -31.36 -32.81 -16.19
CA PRO A 347 -31.94 -33.02 -17.52
C PRO A 347 -30.91 -33.44 -18.58
N LYS A 348 -29.68 -32.90 -18.52
CA LYS A 348 -28.59 -33.25 -19.45
C LYS A 348 -28.09 -34.68 -19.23
N VAL A 349 -27.90 -35.06 -17.96
CA VAL A 349 -27.55 -36.43 -17.55
C VAL A 349 -28.62 -37.43 -17.99
N THR A 350 -29.89 -37.10 -17.73
CA THR A 350 -31.04 -37.90 -18.14
C THR A 350 -31.05 -38.09 -19.66
N ALA A 351 -30.90 -37.02 -20.44
CA ALA A 351 -30.85 -37.08 -21.90
C ALA A 351 -29.70 -37.94 -22.44
N ALA A 352 -28.54 -37.95 -21.77
CA ALA A 352 -27.40 -38.80 -22.16
C ALA A 352 -27.65 -40.30 -21.89
N LEU A 353 -28.48 -40.63 -20.89
CA LEU A 353 -28.78 -42.01 -20.47
C LEU A 353 -30.04 -42.61 -21.11
N SER A 354 -31.10 -41.81 -21.27
CA SER A 354 -32.44 -42.27 -21.69
C SER A 354 -32.52 -43.01 -23.04
N PRO A 355 -31.73 -42.70 -24.10
CA PRO A 355 -31.87 -43.37 -25.40
C PRO A 355 -31.71 -44.90 -25.36
N LYS A 356 -30.99 -45.42 -24.36
CA LYS A 356 -30.75 -46.87 -24.19
C LYS A 356 -31.16 -47.41 -22.81
N PHE A 357 -31.32 -46.56 -21.80
CA PHE A 357 -31.48 -46.99 -20.40
C PHE A 357 -32.69 -46.37 -19.66
N ALA A 358 -33.69 -45.84 -20.37
CA ALA A 358 -34.85 -45.15 -19.78
C ALA A 358 -35.51 -45.88 -18.59
N ASN A 359 -35.74 -47.20 -18.70
CA ASN A 359 -36.37 -48.00 -17.65
C ASN A 359 -35.56 -48.04 -16.32
N TYR A 360 -34.24 -47.85 -16.38
CA TYR A 360 -33.37 -47.83 -15.21
C TYR A 360 -33.26 -46.44 -14.62
N VAL A 361 -33.25 -45.40 -15.45
CA VAL A 361 -33.25 -44.00 -15.03
C VAL A 361 -34.48 -43.69 -14.15
N GLU A 362 -35.66 -44.21 -14.50
CA GLU A 362 -36.88 -44.03 -13.69
C GLU A 362 -36.81 -44.75 -12.33
N LYS A 363 -36.12 -45.90 -12.25
CA LYS A 363 -36.00 -46.69 -11.02
C LYS A 363 -34.89 -46.20 -10.10
N MET A 364 -33.82 -45.63 -10.66
CA MET A 364 -32.59 -45.25 -9.93
C MET A 364 -32.48 -43.73 -9.71
N GLY A 365 -33.59 -43.07 -9.38
CA GLY A 365 -33.65 -41.61 -9.18
C GLY A 365 -32.53 -41.02 -8.31
N PRO A 366 -32.25 -41.58 -7.12
CA PRO A 366 -31.15 -41.12 -6.26
C PRO A 366 -29.77 -41.18 -6.92
N VAL A 367 -29.51 -42.23 -7.71
CA VAL A 367 -28.23 -42.39 -8.43
C VAL A 367 -28.09 -41.31 -9.51
N ILE A 368 -29.18 -40.99 -10.22
CA ILE A 368 -29.20 -39.94 -11.26
C ILE A 368 -28.96 -38.56 -10.65
N GLU A 369 -29.61 -38.26 -9.51
CA GLU A 369 -29.39 -37.01 -8.78
C GLU A 369 -27.93 -36.89 -8.31
N TYR A 370 -27.35 -37.99 -7.83
CA TYR A 370 -25.96 -38.06 -7.39
C TYR A 370 -24.95 -37.80 -8.53
N ILE A 371 -25.13 -38.48 -9.67
CA ILE A 371 -24.36 -38.24 -10.90
C ILE A 371 -24.45 -36.78 -11.32
N SER A 372 -25.65 -36.19 -11.22
CA SER A 372 -25.90 -34.80 -11.59
C SER A 372 -25.23 -33.81 -10.63
N ALA A 373 -25.14 -34.15 -9.34
CA ALA A 373 -24.43 -33.35 -8.35
C ALA A 373 -22.91 -33.38 -8.57
N ILE A 374 -22.32 -34.55 -8.83
CA ILE A 374 -20.89 -34.68 -9.14
C ILE A 374 -20.57 -33.94 -10.46
N ALA A 375 -21.36 -34.16 -11.51
CA ALA A 375 -21.17 -33.44 -12.78
C ALA A 375 -21.35 -31.93 -12.60
N GLY A 376 -22.31 -31.51 -11.79
CA GLY A 376 -22.49 -30.10 -11.44
C GLY A 376 -21.34 -29.52 -10.64
N GLN A 377 -20.70 -30.30 -9.75
CA GLN A 377 -19.50 -29.88 -9.04
C GLN A 377 -18.34 -29.62 -10.00
N LEU A 378 -18.09 -30.55 -10.93
CA LEU A 378 -17.05 -30.42 -11.96
C LEU A 378 -17.29 -29.21 -12.88
N VAL A 379 -18.55 -28.86 -13.16
CA VAL A 379 -18.89 -27.65 -13.92
C VAL A 379 -18.52 -26.38 -13.14
N ASP A 380 -18.80 -26.33 -11.85
CA ASP A 380 -18.46 -25.17 -11.01
C ASP A 380 -16.94 -25.03 -10.84
N GLU A 381 -16.21 -26.15 -10.81
CA GLU A 381 -14.74 -26.22 -10.83
C GLU A 381 -14.14 -25.87 -12.21
N LYS A 382 -14.98 -25.65 -13.22
CA LYS A 382 -14.59 -25.41 -14.63
C LYS A 382 -13.70 -26.53 -15.20
N GLU A 383 -13.90 -27.76 -14.75
CA GLU A 383 -13.10 -28.90 -15.17
C GLU A 383 -13.44 -29.33 -16.59
N VAL A 384 -12.47 -29.23 -17.50
CA VAL A 384 -12.68 -29.53 -18.93
C VAL A 384 -12.12 -30.88 -19.34
N GLU A 385 -11.22 -31.47 -18.54
CA GLU A 385 -10.49 -32.67 -18.92
C GLU A 385 -11.36 -33.93 -18.87
N SER A 386 -11.39 -34.70 -19.98
CA SER A 386 -12.23 -35.91 -20.09
C SER A 386 -11.88 -36.97 -19.04
N MET A 387 -10.59 -37.16 -18.74
CA MET A 387 -10.11 -38.17 -17.79
C MET A 387 -10.65 -37.91 -16.38
N ILE A 388 -10.63 -36.67 -15.91
CA ILE A 388 -11.15 -36.27 -14.60
C ILE A 388 -12.65 -36.57 -14.49
N TRP A 389 -13.42 -36.29 -15.53
CA TRP A 389 -14.85 -36.61 -15.58
C TRP A 389 -15.10 -38.12 -15.51
N VAL A 390 -14.32 -38.91 -16.26
CA VAL A 390 -14.40 -40.37 -16.25
C VAL A 390 -14.09 -40.93 -14.87
N ASP A 391 -13.00 -40.51 -14.25
CA ASP A 391 -12.60 -41.01 -12.93
C ASP A 391 -13.67 -40.77 -11.85
N ASN A 392 -14.38 -39.64 -11.93
CA ASN A 392 -15.39 -39.26 -10.94
C ASN A 392 -16.80 -39.81 -11.20
N LEU A 393 -17.17 -40.02 -12.47
CA LEU A 393 -18.55 -40.39 -12.83
C LEU A 393 -18.69 -41.84 -13.29
N LYS A 394 -17.64 -42.48 -13.81
CA LYS A 394 -17.71 -43.82 -14.43
C LYS A 394 -18.30 -44.86 -13.49
N ALA A 395 -17.90 -44.86 -12.22
CA ALA A 395 -18.40 -45.81 -11.22
C ALA A 395 -19.93 -45.71 -11.07
N TYR A 396 -20.48 -44.51 -10.90
CA TYR A 396 -21.93 -44.30 -10.74
C TYR A 396 -22.71 -44.49 -12.05
N VAL A 397 -22.16 -44.03 -13.18
CA VAL A 397 -22.78 -44.21 -14.50
C VAL A 397 -22.83 -45.70 -14.88
N SER A 398 -21.85 -46.50 -14.45
CA SER A 398 -21.84 -47.95 -14.68
C SER A 398 -22.96 -48.69 -13.93
N VAL A 399 -23.43 -48.16 -12.79
CA VAL A 399 -24.58 -48.73 -12.06
C VAL A 399 -25.83 -48.72 -12.93
N VAL A 400 -26.00 -47.68 -13.76
CA VAL A 400 -27.17 -47.54 -14.65
C VAL A 400 -26.93 -48.20 -16.01
N SER A 401 -25.75 -48.03 -16.59
CA SER A 401 -25.48 -48.34 -18.01
C SER A 401 -24.63 -49.59 -18.29
N GLY A 402 -24.06 -50.20 -17.25
CA GLY A 402 -23.04 -51.25 -17.37
C GLY A 402 -21.65 -50.70 -17.71
N ILE A 403 -20.60 -51.48 -17.43
CA ILE A 403 -19.19 -51.05 -17.52
C ILE A 403 -18.80 -50.63 -18.94
N ASP A 404 -19.24 -51.39 -19.96
CA ASP A 404 -18.79 -51.22 -21.34
C ASP A 404 -19.24 -49.90 -22.00
N ASN A 405 -20.33 -49.28 -21.50
CA ASN A 405 -20.88 -48.06 -22.07
C ASN A 405 -20.54 -46.79 -21.27
N ALA A 406 -20.03 -46.93 -20.04
CA ALA A 406 -19.97 -45.85 -19.07
C ALA A 406 -19.09 -44.66 -19.51
N GLU A 407 -17.90 -44.91 -20.05
CA GLU A 407 -16.97 -43.84 -20.50
C GLU A 407 -17.58 -42.98 -21.61
N SER A 408 -18.21 -43.63 -22.60
CA SER A 408 -18.84 -42.92 -23.72
C SER A 408 -20.00 -42.03 -23.27
N ILE A 409 -20.75 -42.46 -22.24
CA ILE A 409 -21.86 -41.70 -21.68
C ILE A 409 -21.34 -40.53 -20.85
N VAL A 410 -20.29 -40.74 -20.04
CA VAL A 410 -19.64 -39.66 -19.28
C VAL A 410 -19.15 -38.56 -20.22
N GLU A 411 -18.54 -38.92 -21.35
CA GLU A 411 -18.08 -37.93 -22.33
C GLU A 411 -19.26 -37.16 -22.96
N ASN A 412 -20.40 -37.80 -23.20
CA ASN A 412 -21.61 -37.12 -23.67
C ASN A 412 -22.18 -36.17 -22.61
N ILE A 413 -22.15 -36.55 -21.33
CA ILE A 413 -22.55 -35.68 -20.21
C ILE A 413 -21.63 -34.47 -20.16
N ARG A 414 -20.30 -34.66 -20.23
CA ARG A 414 -19.30 -33.57 -20.22
C ARG A 414 -19.55 -32.57 -21.34
N LYS A 415 -19.69 -33.05 -22.59
CA LYS A 415 -19.95 -32.18 -23.76
C LYS A 415 -21.27 -31.41 -23.64
N ALA A 416 -22.32 -32.04 -23.12
CA ALA A 416 -23.60 -31.37 -22.90
C ALA A 416 -23.54 -30.35 -21.75
N ALA A 417 -22.72 -30.63 -20.73
CA ALA A 417 -22.51 -29.75 -19.59
C ALA A 417 -21.66 -28.52 -19.96
N LEU A 418 -20.62 -28.68 -20.79
CA LEU A 418 -19.62 -27.66 -21.13
C LEU A 418 -19.51 -27.38 -22.64
N PRO A 419 -20.46 -26.64 -23.25
CA PRO A 419 -20.45 -26.38 -24.70
C PRO A 419 -19.37 -25.38 -25.18
N GLY A 420 -18.76 -24.57 -24.29
CA GLY A 420 -17.86 -23.45 -24.65
C GLY A 420 -16.35 -23.72 -24.55
N ALA A 421 -15.91 -24.80 -23.89
CA ALA A 421 -14.50 -25.06 -23.57
C ALA A 421 -13.60 -25.45 -24.77
N VAL A 422 -14.16 -25.57 -25.98
CA VAL A 422 -13.42 -25.95 -27.19
C VAL A 422 -12.69 -24.75 -27.81
N ALA A 423 -13.03 -23.51 -27.42
CA ALA A 423 -12.60 -22.28 -28.10
C ALA A 423 -11.44 -21.50 -27.43
N GLU A 424 -11.10 -21.78 -26.17
CA GLU A 424 -10.12 -20.97 -25.41
C GLU A 424 -8.68 -21.54 -25.42
N ALA A 425 -8.45 -22.68 -26.07
CA ALA A 425 -7.13 -23.33 -26.09
C ALA A 425 -6.12 -22.75 -27.12
N GLU A 426 -6.45 -21.66 -27.81
CA GLU A 426 -5.57 -21.04 -28.81
C GLU A 426 -5.23 -19.58 -28.41
N ALA A 427 -4.24 -19.42 -27.52
CA ALA A 427 -3.51 -18.16 -27.37
C ALA A 427 -2.10 -18.34 -27.98
N GLU A 428 -1.68 -17.37 -28.81
CA GLU A 428 -0.47 -17.39 -29.64
C GLU A 428 0.81 -17.78 -28.86
N GLU A 429 1.56 -18.76 -29.37
CA GLU A 429 2.91 -19.13 -28.89
C GLU A 429 3.93 -18.04 -29.27
N ASP A 430 4.64 -17.48 -28.29
CA ASP A 430 5.73 -16.51 -28.49
C ASP A 430 7.05 -17.27 -28.80
N GLU A 431 7.55 -17.18 -30.04
CA GLU A 431 8.65 -17.97 -30.65
C GLU A 431 10.09 -17.69 -30.12
N GLU A 432 10.28 -16.94 -29.03
CA GLU A 432 11.65 -16.64 -28.56
C GLU A 432 12.32 -17.87 -27.90
N GLU A 433 13.60 -18.14 -28.24
CA GLU A 433 14.42 -19.17 -27.60
C GLU A 433 14.89 -18.73 -26.18
N GLY A 434 14.96 -19.66 -25.22
CA GLY A 434 15.51 -19.44 -23.86
C GLY A 434 14.60 -19.94 -22.73
N GLU A 435 15.21 -20.34 -21.60
CA GLU A 435 14.52 -20.81 -20.38
C GLU A 435 13.72 -19.67 -19.71
N ASP A 436 12.45 -19.93 -19.41
CA ASP A 436 11.62 -19.02 -18.65
C ASP A 436 11.95 -19.10 -17.16
N LEU A 437 12.25 -17.95 -16.56
CA LEU A 437 12.35 -17.80 -15.11
C LEU A 437 10.98 -17.57 -14.47
N CYS A 438 10.04 -16.95 -15.17
CA CYS A 438 8.66 -16.86 -14.72
C CYS A 438 7.73 -16.71 -15.92
N ASN A 439 6.49 -17.19 -15.77
CA ASN A 439 5.42 -16.96 -16.71
C ASN A 439 4.08 -16.90 -15.95
N CYS A 440 3.72 -15.72 -15.44
CA CYS A 440 2.60 -15.58 -14.53
C CYS A 440 1.63 -14.47 -14.97
N THR A 441 0.36 -14.66 -14.62
CA THR A 441 -0.68 -13.63 -14.74
C THR A 441 -1.13 -13.25 -13.34
N PHE A 442 -1.06 -11.97 -12.99
CA PHE A 442 -1.35 -11.51 -11.64
C PHE A 442 -1.90 -10.07 -11.60
N SER A 443 -2.49 -9.70 -10.47
CA SER A 443 -2.84 -8.32 -10.12
C SER A 443 -1.91 -7.80 -9.02
N LEU A 444 -1.64 -6.51 -9.00
CA LEU A 444 -0.82 -5.87 -7.96
C LEU A 444 -1.44 -4.56 -7.50
N ALA A 445 -1.46 -4.32 -6.20
CA ALA A 445 -1.92 -3.05 -5.64
C ALA A 445 -1.17 -2.71 -4.34
N TYR A 446 -1.23 -1.44 -3.92
CA TYR A 446 -0.48 -0.94 -2.76
C TYR A 446 -1.21 0.18 -2.03
N GLY A 447 -1.58 -0.03 -0.76
CA GLY A 447 -2.59 0.84 -0.09
C GLY A 447 -3.87 0.89 -0.94
N ALA A 448 -4.91 1.67 -0.70
CA ALA A 448 -6.19 1.54 -1.46
C ALA A 448 -6.18 1.71 -3.02
N LYS A 449 -5.02 1.73 -3.70
CA LYS A 449 -4.83 1.95 -5.14
C LYS A 449 -4.36 0.68 -5.88
N ILE A 450 -5.14 0.24 -6.86
CA ILE A 450 -4.75 -0.79 -7.85
C ILE A 450 -3.63 -0.25 -8.75
N LEU A 451 -2.55 -1.02 -8.91
CA LEU A 451 -1.38 -0.67 -9.73
C LEU A 451 -1.34 -1.49 -11.03
N LEU A 452 -1.66 -2.78 -10.94
CA LEU A 452 -1.76 -3.73 -12.04
C LEU A 452 -3.00 -4.61 -11.85
N ASN A 453 -3.68 -4.94 -12.94
CA ASN A 453 -4.86 -5.79 -12.94
C ASN A 453 -4.70 -6.88 -13.99
N GLN A 454 -4.65 -8.17 -13.60
CA GLN A 454 -4.50 -9.34 -14.49
C GLN A 454 -3.44 -9.14 -15.59
N THR A 455 -2.26 -8.67 -15.20
CA THR A 455 -1.17 -8.47 -16.13
C THR A 455 -0.37 -9.75 -16.29
N HIS A 456 0.12 -9.96 -17.50
CA HIS A 456 1.06 -11.03 -17.80
C HIS A 456 2.50 -10.55 -17.62
N LEU A 457 3.33 -11.33 -16.93
CA LEU A 457 4.77 -11.09 -16.82
C LEU A 457 5.52 -12.38 -17.13
N ARG A 458 6.38 -12.31 -18.16
CA ARG A 458 7.27 -13.38 -18.55
C ARG A 458 8.70 -12.87 -18.59
N LEU A 459 9.57 -13.53 -17.84
CA LEU A 459 10.99 -13.21 -17.74
C LEU A 459 11.82 -14.42 -18.14
N LYS A 460 12.91 -14.18 -18.87
CA LYS A 460 13.82 -15.21 -19.39
C LYS A 460 15.19 -15.08 -18.75
N ARG A 461 15.85 -16.22 -18.59
CA ARG A 461 17.18 -16.31 -17.98
C ARG A 461 18.22 -15.51 -18.79
N GLY A 462 19.04 -14.73 -18.09
CA GLY A 462 20.17 -13.97 -18.64
C GLY A 462 19.80 -12.70 -19.41
N GLN A 463 18.53 -12.30 -19.41
CA GLN A 463 18.06 -11.10 -20.11
C GLN A 463 18.03 -9.87 -19.19
N ARG A 464 18.14 -8.68 -19.78
CA ARG A 464 18.11 -7.40 -19.03
C ARG A 464 16.86 -6.60 -19.38
N TYR A 465 16.01 -6.37 -18.38
CA TYR A 465 14.71 -5.73 -18.50
C TYR A 465 14.75 -4.33 -17.86
N GLY A 466 14.38 -3.30 -18.61
CA GLY A 466 14.07 -1.97 -18.08
C GLY A 466 12.60 -1.88 -17.72
N LEU A 467 12.27 -1.64 -16.45
CA LEU A 467 10.90 -1.46 -16.00
C LEU A 467 10.53 0.02 -16.06
N CYS A 468 9.78 0.40 -17.09
CA CYS A 468 9.41 1.78 -17.37
C CYS A 468 7.93 2.04 -17.06
N GLY A 469 7.63 3.23 -16.57
CA GLY A 469 6.27 3.66 -16.30
C GLY A 469 6.26 5.03 -15.64
N PRO A 470 5.12 5.74 -15.62
CA PRO A 470 4.99 7.02 -14.93
C PRO A 470 5.29 6.86 -13.43
N ASN A 471 5.67 7.94 -12.74
CA ASN A 471 5.91 7.89 -11.30
C ASN A 471 4.62 7.63 -10.53
N GLY A 472 4.71 6.76 -9.51
CA GLY A 472 3.53 6.26 -8.79
C GLY A 472 2.71 5.21 -9.57
N SER A 473 3.23 4.64 -10.66
CA SER A 473 2.65 3.49 -11.36
C SER A 473 2.81 2.16 -10.60
N GLY A 474 3.77 2.08 -9.66
CA GLY A 474 4.02 0.89 -8.86
C GLY A 474 5.32 0.13 -9.16
N LYS A 475 6.30 0.73 -9.85
CA LYS A 475 7.57 0.08 -10.24
C LYS A 475 8.32 -0.56 -9.05
N SER A 476 8.67 0.22 -8.04
CA SER A 476 9.34 -0.25 -6.83
C SER A 476 8.47 -1.24 -6.04
N THR A 477 7.15 -1.01 -6.02
CA THR A 477 6.19 -1.93 -5.40
C THR A 477 6.23 -3.31 -6.06
N LEU A 478 6.27 -3.37 -7.39
CA LEU A 478 6.37 -4.63 -8.13
C LEU A 478 7.67 -5.36 -7.80
N MET A 479 8.80 -4.66 -7.76
CA MET A 479 10.09 -5.28 -7.40
C MET A 479 10.06 -5.85 -5.97
N ARG A 480 9.53 -5.09 -5.00
CA ARG A 480 9.36 -5.60 -3.62
C ARG A 480 8.41 -6.79 -3.56
N ALA A 481 7.32 -6.76 -4.32
CA ALA A 481 6.36 -7.85 -4.35
C ALA A 481 6.98 -9.13 -4.94
N ILE A 482 7.83 -9.01 -5.96
CA ILE A 482 8.61 -10.13 -6.52
C ILE A 482 9.55 -10.69 -5.45
N ASN A 483 10.35 -9.84 -4.81
CA ASN A 483 11.33 -10.28 -3.81
C ASN A 483 10.70 -10.95 -2.58
N ASN A 484 9.52 -10.50 -2.17
CA ASN A 484 8.82 -10.95 -0.97
C ASN A 484 7.79 -12.06 -1.23
N GLU A 485 7.80 -12.69 -2.41
CA GLU A 485 6.87 -13.77 -2.79
C GLU A 485 5.38 -13.37 -2.73
N GLN A 486 5.09 -12.10 -3.03
CA GLN A 486 3.74 -11.54 -2.99
C GLN A 486 3.04 -11.57 -4.35
N VAL A 487 3.79 -11.76 -5.45
CA VAL A 487 3.25 -11.89 -6.80
C VAL A 487 2.69 -13.29 -7.01
N GLU A 488 1.41 -13.37 -7.36
CA GLU A 488 0.74 -14.65 -7.64
C GLU A 488 1.33 -15.33 -8.88
N GLY A 489 1.58 -16.64 -8.78
CA GLY A 489 2.18 -17.45 -9.85
C GLY A 489 3.66 -17.18 -10.13
N PHE A 490 4.31 -16.24 -9.43
CA PHE A 490 5.75 -16.06 -9.53
C PHE A 490 6.47 -17.18 -8.74
N PRO A 491 7.53 -17.81 -9.27
CA PRO A 491 8.26 -18.85 -8.57
C PRO A 491 8.81 -18.38 -7.22
N LYS A 492 8.85 -19.28 -6.26
CA LYS A 492 9.35 -18.99 -4.91
C LYS A 492 10.88 -18.86 -4.90
N GLN A 493 11.43 -18.30 -3.83
CA GLN A 493 12.88 -18.03 -3.68
C GLN A 493 13.75 -19.31 -3.71
N ASP A 494 13.17 -20.49 -3.47
CA ASP A 494 13.83 -21.80 -3.60
C ASP A 494 13.93 -22.30 -5.04
N GLU A 495 13.06 -21.83 -5.94
CA GLU A 495 13.09 -22.16 -7.38
C GLU A 495 13.83 -21.09 -8.19
N VAL A 496 13.57 -19.81 -7.91
CA VAL A 496 14.18 -18.66 -8.59
C VAL A 496 14.59 -17.64 -7.55
N LYS A 497 15.91 -17.54 -7.31
CA LYS A 497 16.42 -16.64 -6.28
C LYS A 497 16.45 -15.21 -6.78
N THR A 498 15.69 -14.34 -6.12
CA THR A 498 15.64 -12.92 -6.43
C THR A 498 16.26 -12.11 -5.29
N VAL A 499 17.11 -11.15 -5.65
CA VAL A 499 17.77 -10.28 -4.66
C VAL A 499 17.48 -8.83 -5.00
N PHE A 500 16.84 -8.15 -4.04
CA PHE A 500 16.55 -6.73 -4.14
C PHE A 500 17.69 -5.89 -3.54
N VAL A 501 18.31 -5.06 -4.39
CA VAL A 501 19.44 -4.23 -4.01
C VAL A 501 18.93 -2.90 -3.45
N GLU A 502 18.66 -2.86 -2.15
CA GLU A 502 18.30 -1.64 -1.42
C GLU A 502 19.45 -1.14 -0.53
N HIS A 503 19.45 0.17 -0.22
CA HIS A 503 20.36 0.78 0.74
C HIS A 503 19.83 0.67 2.17
N ASP A 504 19.76 -0.56 2.70
CA ASP A 504 19.29 -0.83 4.06
C ASP A 504 20.37 -0.49 5.10
N LEU A 505 20.50 0.79 5.45
CA LEU A 505 21.28 1.19 6.61
C LEU A 505 20.35 1.51 7.77
N ASP A 506 20.24 0.56 8.70
CA ASP A 506 19.57 0.79 9.97
C ASP A 506 20.38 1.80 10.79
N SER A 507 19.68 2.68 11.51
CA SER A 507 20.31 3.66 12.41
C SER A 507 21.14 3.03 13.55
N ALA A 508 20.97 1.73 13.80
CA ALA A 508 21.75 0.95 14.76
C ALA A 508 23.10 0.45 14.21
N ASP A 509 23.29 0.44 12.89
CA ASP A 509 24.47 -0.13 12.21
C ASP A 509 25.57 0.95 11.92
N THR A 510 25.37 2.19 12.37
CA THR A 510 26.22 3.34 11.98
C THR A 510 27.66 3.29 12.47
N GLU A 511 27.95 2.47 13.50
CA GLU A 511 29.27 2.35 14.11
C GLU A 511 30.05 1.10 13.65
N MET A 512 29.46 0.26 12.78
CA MET A 512 30.11 -0.96 12.29
C MET A 512 31.09 -0.69 11.14
N THR A 513 32.12 -1.52 11.02
CA THR A 513 33.03 -1.50 9.87
C THR A 513 32.36 -2.13 8.65
N THR A 514 32.80 -1.73 7.44
CA THR A 514 32.27 -2.27 6.17
C THR A 514 32.32 -3.79 6.13
N ILE A 515 33.41 -4.39 6.60
CA ILE A 515 33.56 -5.85 6.61
C ILE A 515 32.63 -6.54 7.62
N ASP A 516 32.57 -6.03 8.86
CA ASP A 516 31.76 -6.65 9.92
C ASP A 516 30.28 -6.64 9.58
N TRP A 517 29.80 -5.54 9.00
CA TRP A 517 28.42 -5.43 8.57
C TRP A 517 28.11 -6.31 7.36
N THR A 518 29.03 -6.42 6.40
CA THR A 518 28.84 -7.31 5.26
C THR A 518 28.74 -8.76 5.73
N MET A 519 29.61 -9.18 6.65
CA MET A 519 29.56 -10.51 7.26
C MET A 519 28.24 -10.76 8.00
N LYS A 520 27.80 -9.81 8.84
CA LYS A 520 26.52 -9.87 9.56
C LYS A 520 25.34 -10.03 8.60
N LYS A 521 25.28 -9.24 7.53
CA LYS A 521 24.18 -9.29 6.55
C LYS A 521 24.18 -10.56 5.72
N LEU A 522 25.36 -11.11 5.39
CA LEU A 522 25.45 -12.41 4.71
C LEU A 522 24.98 -13.55 5.63
N GLU A 523 25.29 -13.49 6.92
CA GLU A 523 24.79 -14.45 7.91
C GLU A 523 23.26 -14.38 8.05
N GLU A 524 22.68 -13.17 8.13
CA GLU A 524 21.22 -12.94 8.13
C GLU A 524 20.55 -13.49 6.86
N ALA A 525 21.23 -13.43 5.71
CA ALA A 525 20.75 -13.99 4.44
C ALA A 525 21.01 -15.51 4.28
N GLY A 526 21.55 -16.17 5.31
CA GLY A 526 21.84 -17.60 5.30
C GLY A 526 23.05 -18.01 4.43
N VAL A 527 23.93 -17.07 4.10
CA VAL A 527 25.13 -17.30 3.29
C VAL A 527 26.34 -17.54 4.18
N THR A 528 26.90 -18.75 4.14
CA THR A 528 28.13 -19.10 4.85
C THR A 528 29.35 -18.82 3.98
N THR A 529 30.15 -17.81 4.32
CA THR A 529 31.39 -17.46 3.62
C THR A 529 32.49 -17.06 4.62
N THR A 530 33.75 -17.01 4.17
CA THR A 530 34.87 -16.56 5.01
C THR A 530 35.11 -15.07 4.85
N GLN A 531 35.60 -14.41 5.92
CA GLN A 531 35.98 -12.99 5.85
C GLN A 531 37.00 -12.72 4.73
N ALA A 532 37.94 -13.66 4.49
CA ALA A 532 38.94 -13.52 3.44
C ALA A 532 38.32 -13.50 2.02
N ASP A 533 37.27 -14.28 1.79
CA ASP A 533 36.54 -14.29 0.52
C ASP A 533 35.73 -13.00 0.34
N VAL A 534 35.14 -12.47 1.42
CA VAL A 534 34.46 -11.16 1.41
C VAL A 534 35.43 -10.02 1.13
N GLU A 535 36.60 -10.00 1.77
CA GLU A 535 37.64 -9.01 1.51
C GLU A 535 38.14 -9.08 0.06
N LYS A 536 38.32 -10.30 -0.48
CA LYS A 536 38.70 -10.49 -1.88
C LYS A 536 37.64 -9.92 -2.83
N GLN A 537 36.36 -10.22 -2.62
CA GLN A 537 35.27 -9.73 -3.45
C GLN A 537 35.13 -8.21 -3.37
N LEU A 538 35.26 -7.63 -2.18
CA LEU A 538 35.28 -6.18 -1.98
C LEU A 538 36.44 -5.53 -2.74
N ASN A 539 37.64 -6.13 -2.72
CA ASN A 539 38.78 -5.66 -3.49
C ASN A 539 38.52 -5.73 -5.01
N GLU A 540 37.87 -6.80 -5.50
CA GLU A 540 37.46 -6.92 -6.92
C GLU A 540 36.44 -5.84 -7.33
N PHE A 541 35.57 -5.42 -6.40
CA PHE A 541 34.64 -4.30 -6.57
C PHE A 541 35.30 -2.92 -6.41
N GLY A 542 36.61 -2.89 -6.09
CA GLY A 542 37.44 -1.70 -6.03
C GLY A 542 37.55 -1.04 -4.65
N PHE A 543 37.09 -1.71 -3.58
CA PHE A 543 37.27 -1.19 -2.22
C PHE A 543 38.75 -1.23 -1.82
N THR A 544 39.22 -0.18 -1.16
CA THR A 544 40.58 -0.15 -0.60
C THR A 544 40.59 -0.70 0.82
N GLU A 545 41.75 -1.17 1.28
CA GLU A 545 41.89 -1.73 2.64
C GLU A 545 41.41 -0.76 3.75
N GLN A 546 41.62 0.55 3.54
CA GLN A 546 41.14 1.58 4.47
C GLN A 546 39.60 1.68 4.50
N MET A 547 38.93 1.45 3.37
CA MET A 547 37.47 1.48 3.27
C MET A 547 36.83 0.22 3.83
N VAL A 548 37.48 -0.94 3.64
CA VAL A 548 37.04 -2.23 4.19
C VAL A 548 37.06 -2.20 5.73
N LYS A 549 38.13 -1.62 6.31
CA LYS A 549 38.31 -1.49 7.77
C LYS A 549 37.66 -0.24 8.38
N GLY A 550 37.18 0.68 7.54
CA GLY A 550 36.52 1.92 7.97
C GLY A 550 35.04 1.71 8.29
N GLU A 551 34.46 2.67 9.00
CA GLU A 551 33.03 2.70 9.30
C GLU A 551 32.19 2.87 8.03
N ILE A 552 31.04 2.20 7.97
CA ILE A 552 30.11 2.28 6.84
C ILE A 552 29.50 3.68 6.69
N SER A 553 29.39 4.39 7.82
CA SER A 553 28.97 5.79 7.88
C SER A 553 29.85 6.70 7.00
N ALA A 554 31.14 6.37 6.88
CA ALA A 554 32.13 7.11 6.10
C ALA A 554 32.07 6.81 4.59
N LEU A 555 31.40 5.73 4.16
CA LEU A 555 31.22 5.42 2.75
C LEU A 555 30.28 6.44 2.10
N SER A 556 30.66 6.95 0.93
CA SER A 556 29.75 7.75 0.10
C SER A 556 28.57 6.89 -0.39
N GLY A 557 27.46 7.52 -0.79
CA GLY A 557 26.28 6.80 -1.33
C GLY A 557 26.65 5.82 -2.46
N GLY A 558 27.54 6.21 -3.37
CA GLY A 558 27.94 5.32 -4.45
C GLY A 558 28.79 4.12 -4.04
N TRP A 559 29.59 4.27 -2.98
CA TRP A 559 30.31 3.14 -2.37
C TRP A 559 29.36 2.21 -1.62
N LYS A 560 28.28 2.74 -1.03
CA LYS A 560 27.21 1.93 -0.43
C LYS A 560 26.44 1.13 -1.48
N MET A 561 26.23 1.68 -2.68
CA MET A 561 25.59 0.94 -3.79
C MET A 561 26.48 -0.21 -4.26
N LYS A 562 27.77 0.06 -4.45
CA LYS A 562 28.75 -1.00 -4.76
C LYS A 562 28.82 -2.07 -3.67
N LEU A 563 28.69 -1.69 -2.40
CA LEU A 563 28.66 -2.63 -1.29
C LEU A 563 27.43 -3.54 -1.36
N ALA A 564 26.24 -2.97 -1.61
CA ALA A 564 25.00 -3.73 -1.76
C ALA A 564 25.06 -4.68 -2.96
N LEU A 565 25.61 -4.23 -4.09
CA LEU A 565 25.87 -5.09 -5.26
C LEU A 565 26.88 -6.20 -4.96
N CYS A 566 27.97 -5.89 -4.25
CA CYS A 566 28.96 -6.86 -3.83
C CYS A 566 28.33 -7.95 -2.94
N ARG A 567 27.43 -7.57 -2.02
CA ARG A 567 26.66 -8.50 -1.18
C ARG A 567 25.80 -9.42 -2.04
N ALA A 568 25.06 -8.85 -2.99
CA ALA A 568 24.16 -9.61 -3.86
C ALA A 568 24.90 -10.69 -4.66
N VAL A 569 26.19 -10.52 -4.98
CA VAL A 569 26.98 -11.57 -5.66
C VAL A 569 27.09 -12.85 -4.83
N PHE A 570 27.27 -12.71 -3.51
CA PHE A 570 27.40 -13.86 -2.61
C PHE A 570 26.10 -14.67 -2.48
N GLU A 571 24.96 -14.04 -2.73
CA GLU A 571 23.65 -14.69 -2.66
C GLU A 571 23.33 -15.51 -3.92
N ALA A 572 24.14 -15.38 -4.98
CA ALA A 572 24.02 -16.04 -6.28
C ALA A 572 22.60 -15.95 -6.90
N PRO A 573 22.07 -14.73 -7.13
CA PRO A 573 20.71 -14.54 -7.64
C PRO A 573 20.53 -15.01 -9.08
N ASP A 574 19.35 -15.53 -9.38
CA ASP A 574 18.85 -15.74 -10.75
C ASP A 574 18.32 -14.43 -11.35
N ILE A 575 17.76 -13.55 -10.51
CA ILE A 575 17.24 -12.23 -10.88
C ILE A 575 17.76 -11.16 -9.91
N LEU A 576 18.47 -10.16 -10.44
CA LEU A 576 18.84 -8.93 -9.75
C LEU A 576 17.76 -7.87 -9.94
N LEU A 577 17.21 -7.36 -8.83
CA LEU A 577 16.24 -6.28 -8.83
C LEU A 577 16.96 -4.98 -8.43
N LEU A 578 16.95 -3.99 -9.30
CA LEU A 578 17.72 -2.75 -9.16
C LEU A 578 16.78 -1.54 -9.25
N ASP A 579 16.58 -0.85 -8.13
CA ASP A 579 15.77 0.39 -8.07
C ASP A 579 16.67 1.62 -8.04
N GLU A 580 16.62 2.42 -9.10
CA GLU A 580 17.42 3.63 -9.30
C GLU A 580 18.92 3.43 -8.98
N PRO A 581 19.59 2.43 -9.58
CA PRO A 581 20.94 2.05 -9.18
C PRO A 581 22.00 3.12 -9.52
N THR A 582 21.65 4.08 -10.37
CA THR A 582 22.47 5.25 -10.74
C THR A 582 22.44 6.35 -9.68
N ASN A 583 21.52 6.30 -8.72
CA ASN A 583 21.44 7.32 -7.67
C ASN A 583 22.70 7.31 -6.80
N HIS A 584 23.18 8.51 -6.46
CA HIS A 584 24.39 8.71 -5.66
C HIS A 584 25.70 8.14 -6.27
N LEU A 585 25.67 7.72 -7.55
CA LEU A 585 26.86 7.33 -8.32
C LEU A 585 27.40 8.52 -9.11
N ASP A 586 28.73 8.61 -9.20
CA ASP A 586 29.39 9.47 -10.17
C ASP A 586 29.46 8.80 -11.55
N VAL A 587 29.80 9.56 -12.58
CA VAL A 587 29.85 9.09 -13.98
C VAL A 587 30.77 7.87 -14.15
N LYS A 588 31.86 7.79 -13.38
CA LYS A 588 32.80 6.66 -13.44
C LYS A 588 32.17 5.38 -12.88
N ASN A 589 31.46 5.46 -11.76
CA ASN A 589 30.83 4.31 -11.14
C ASN A 589 29.57 3.86 -11.88
N VAL A 590 28.84 4.78 -12.53
CA VAL A 590 27.75 4.41 -13.46
C VAL A 590 28.30 3.58 -14.61
N LYS A 591 29.40 4.01 -15.24
CA LYS A 591 30.03 3.24 -16.34
C LYS A 591 30.49 1.85 -15.90
N TRP A 592 31.10 1.76 -14.71
CA TRP A 592 31.46 0.47 -14.13
C TRP A 592 30.24 -0.44 -13.94
N LEU A 593 29.12 0.11 -13.46
CA LEU A 593 27.88 -0.64 -13.26
C LEU A 593 27.30 -1.13 -14.60
N GLU A 594 27.33 -0.30 -15.64
CA GLU A 594 26.91 -0.72 -16.98
C GLU A 594 27.73 -1.92 -17.48
N GLU A 595 29.05 -1.86 -17.33
CA GLU A 595 29.96 -2.94 -17.74
C GLU A 595 29.72 -4.21 -16.91
N TYR A 596 29.48 -4.07 -15.60
CA TYR A 596 29.12 -5.18 -14.73
C TYR A 596 27.83 -5.87 -15.18
N LEU A 597 26.75 -5.10 -15.41
CA LEU A 597 25.45 -5.67 -15.81
C LEU A 597 25.48 -6.26 -17.21
N LYS A 598 26.23 -5.68 -18.15
CA LYS A 598 26.41 -6.22 -19.51
C LYS A 598 27.11 -7.58 -19.51
N ASN A 599 28.05 -7.78 -18.60
CA ASN A 599 28.85 -8.99 -18.49
C ASN A 599 28.29 -10.03 -17.50
N SER A 600 27.28 -9.66 -16.71
CA SER A 600 26.62 -10.58 -15.77
C SER A 600 25.76 -11.59 -16.51
N ALA A 601 25.84 -12.86 -16.10
CA ALA A 601 24.96 -13.93 -16.58
C ALA A 601 23.58 -13.91 -15.89
N CYS A 602 23.42 -13.10 -14.84
CA CYS A 602 22.19 -12.95 -14.08
C CYS A 602 21.17 -12.10 -14.85
N THR A 603 19.89 -12.50 -14.77
CA THR A 603 18.79 -11.68 -15.27
C THR A 603 18.67 -10.41 -14.43
N SER A 604 18.36 -9.26 -15.01
CA SER A 604 18.14 -8.05 -14.21
C SER A 604 16.85 -7.33 -14.58
N ILE A 605 16.15 -6.83 -13.56
CA ILE A 605 15.05 -5.88 -13.69
C ILE A 605 15.53 -4.55 -13.14
N ILE A 606 15.55 -3.53 -13.98
CA ILE A 606 16.16 -2.24 -13.71
C ILE A 606 15.09 -1.17 -13.81
N VAL A 607 14.91 -0.42 -12.73
CA VAL A 607 14.21 0.87 -12.73
C VAL A 607 15.28 1.96 -12.70
N SER A 608 15.27 2.87 -13.66
CA SER A 608 16.18 4.02 -13.65
C SER A 608 15.55 5.21 -14.36
N HIS A 609 15.79 6.39 -13.81
CA HIS A 609 15.50 7.67 -14.45
C HIS A 609 16.61 8.15 -15.39
N ASP A 610 17.72 7.42 -15.51
CA ASP A 610 18.80 7.71 -16.45
C ASP A 610 18.54 7.00 -17.80
N SER A 611 18.05 7.77 -18.76
CA SER A 611 17.75 7.30 -20.12
C SER A 611 18.99 6.73 -20.82
N GLY A 612 20.17 7.32 -20.59
CA GLY A 612 21.43 6.84 -21.17
C GLY A 612 21.84 5.49 -20.59
N PHE A 613 21.67 5.30 -19.28
CA PHE A 613 21.91 4.03 -18.63
C PHE A 613 20.99 2.92 -19.15
N LEU A 614 19.68 3.19 -19.26
CA LEU A 614 18.71 2.23 -19.81
C LEU A 614 18.99 1.87 -21.28
N ASP A 615 19.43 2.85 -22.09
CA ASP A 615 19.83 2.62 -23.48
C ASP A 615 21.04 1.70 -23.60
N ASN A 616 21.99 1.88 -22.68
CA ASN A 616 23.24 1.13 -22.67
C ASN A 616 23.05 -0.30 -22.16
N VAL A 617 22.20 -0.53 -21.16
CA VAL A 617 22.12 -1.81 -20.43
C VAL A 617 20.96 -2.69 -20.88
N CYS A 618 19.76 -2.13 -21.04
CA CYS A 618 18.54 -2.93 -21.20
C CYS A 618 18.41 -3.53 -22.62
N GLN A 619 17.88 -4.75 -22.70
CA GLN A 619 17.56 -5.44 -23.95
C GLN A 619 16.06 -5.49 -24.24
N HIS A 620 15.26 -5.34 -23.17
CA HIS A 620 13.81 -5.33 -23.21
C HIS A 620 13.30 -4.21 -22.32
N ILE A 621 12.17 -3.61 -22.69
CA ILE A 621 11.44 -2.67 -21.86
C ILE A 621 10.12 -3.32 -21.44
N VAL A 622 9.86 -3.39 -20.14
CA VAL A 622 8.56 -3.74 -19.58
C VAL A 622 7.89 -2.42 -19.20
N HIS A 623 6.85 -2.03 -19.94
CA HIS A 623 6.21 -0.73 -19.79
C HIS A 623 4.83 -0.85 -19.12
N TYR A 624 4.54 0.03 -18.18
CA TYR A 624 3.23 0.17 -17.56
C TYR A 624 2.25 0.88 -18.50
N GLU A 625 1.17 0.19 -18.88
CA GLU A 625 0.09 0.71 -19.73
C GLU A 625 -1.26 0.41 -19.09
N ARG A 626 -1.95 1.43 -18.54
CA ARG A 626 -3.33 1.33 -18.03
C ARG A 626 -3.57 0.09 -17.14
N PHE A 627 -2.79 -0.05 -16.07
CA PHE A 627 -2.82 -1.19 -15.13
C PHE A 627 -2.38 -2.54 -15.73
N LYS A 628 -1.73 -2.56 -16.89
CA LYS A 628 -1.07 -3.75 -17.45
C LYS A 628 0.43 -3.49 -17.63
N LEU A 629 1.21 -4.56 -17.66
CA LEU A 629 2.60 -4.59 -18.08
C LEU A 629 2.63 -5.09 -19.52
N LYS A 630 3.36 -4.38 -20.37
CA LYS A 630 3.59 -4.79 -21.75
C LYS A 630 5.07 -4.83 -22.03
N ARG A 631 5.54 -5.98 -22.52
CA ARG A 631 6.94 -6.21 -22.86
C ARG A 631 7.20 -5.72 -24.29
N TYR A 632 8.32 -5.03 -24.47
CA TYR A 632 8.82 -4.53 -25.73
C TYR A 632 10.27 -5.00 -25.91
N LYS A 633 10.58 -5.56 -27.07
CA LYS A 633 11.95 -5.93 -27.43
C LYS A 633 12.75 -4.73 -27.91
N GLY A 634 13.97 -4.59 -27.40
CA GLY A 634 14.87 -3.45 -27.64
C GLY A 634 15.12 -2.63 -26.36
N ASN A 635 16.12 -1.75 -26.43
CA ASN A 635 16.43 -0.79 -25.38
C ASN A 635 15.43 0.40 -25.37
N LEU A 636 15.66 1.39 -24.52
CA LEU A 636 14.75 2.53 -24.35
C LEU A 636 14.54 3.31 -25.66
N ALA A 637 15.59 3.56 -26.44
CA ALA A 637 15.52 4.25 -27.74
C ALA A 637 14.64 3.49 -28.75
N ALA A 638 14.80 2.16 -28.82
CA ALA A 638 13.97 1.31 -29.69
C ALA A 638 12.51 1.29 -29.24
N PHE A 639 12.25 1.32 -27.93
CA PHE A 639 10.91 1.45 -27.36
C PHE A 639 10.27 2.81 -27.69
N VAL A 640 10.98 3.92 -27.49
CA VAL A 640 10.49 5.28 -27.79
C VAL A 640 10.23 5.48 -29.29
N ALA A 641 11.04 4.86 -30.16
CA ALA A 641 10.78 4.86 -31.59
C ALA A 641 9.46 4.16 -31.97
N ARG A 642 9.08 3.09 -31.25
CA ARG A 642 7.83 2.35 -31.45
C ARG A 642 6.64 2.99 -30.76
N ASN A 643 6.86 3.67 -29.63
CA ASN A 643 5.82 4.32 -28.84
C ASN A 643 6.12 5.82 -28.66
N PRO A 644 5.68 6.69 -29.60
CA PRO A 644 6.00 8.12 -29.58
C PRO A 644 5.54 8.87 -28.34
N SER A 645 4.55 8.37 -27.59
CA SER A 645 4.12 8.96 -26.31
C SER A 645 5.15 8.78 -25.19
N ALA A 646 6.13 7.88 -25.36
CA ALA A 646 7.22 7.63 -24.42
C ALA A 646 8.42 8.58 -24.60
N LYS A 647 8.33 9.58 -25.50
CA LYS A 647 9.40 10.59 -25.69
C LYS A 647 9.70 11.40 -24.43
N SER A 648 8.75 11.51 -23.51
CA SER A 648 8.93 12.15 -22.20
C SER A 648 10.06 11.54 -21.37
N TYR A 649 10.45 10.27 -21.60
CA TYR A 649 11.60 9.67 -20.92
C TYR A 649 12.96 10.31 -21.25
N TYR A 650 13.06 11.13 -22.30
CA TYR A 650 14.29 11.88 -22.65
C TYR A 650 14.21 13.39 -22.32
N GLU A 651 13.04 13.92 -21.98
CA GLU A 651 12.83 15.36 -21.80
C GLU A 651 12.57 15.69 -20.31
N LEU A 652 13.54 16.37 -19.66
CA LEU A 652 13.46 16.84 -18.26
C LEU A 652 12.36 17.91 -17.98
N GLY A 653 11.47 18.17 -18.94
CA GLY A 653 10.63 19.37 -18.97
C GLY A 653 9.15 19.21 -18.65
N GLU A 654 8.59 18.00 -18.74
CA GLU A 654 7.15 17.77 -18.56
C GLU A 654 6.87 16.74 -17.45
N SER A 655 7.16 17.11 -16.21
CA SER A 655 6.59 16.38 -15.06
C SER A 655 5.08 16.66 -15.00
N GLU A 656 4.24 15.61 -14.99
CA GLU A 656 2.78 15.76 -14.81
C GLU A 656 2.41 16.39 -13.45
N ILE A 657 3.33 16.34 -12.47
CA ILE A 657 3.14 16.85 -11.12
C ILE A 657 3.82 18.22 -10.99
N GLU A 658 3.05 19.27 -10.69
CA GLU A 658 3.58 20.58 -10.29
C GLU A 658 3.51 20.72 -8.77
N PHE A 659 4.64 21.06 -8.12
CA PHE A 659 4.62 21.55 -6.75
C PHE A 659 4.42 23.06 -6.73
N SER A 660 3.76 23.55 -5.69
CA SER A 660 3.62 24.98 -5.44
C SER A 660 3.79 25.30 -3.97
N PHE A 661 4.79 26.12 -3.63
CA PHE A 661 4.88 26.71 -2.30
C PHE A 661 3.87 27.84 -2.16
N PRO A 662 3.30 28.03 -0.96
CA PRO A 662 2.40 29.16 -0.71
C PRO A 662 3.19 30.48 -0.73
N GLU A 663 2.52 31.57 -1.11
CA GLU A 663 3.14 32.89 -1.09
C GLU A 663 3.55 33.29 0.34
N PRO A 664 4.74 33.89 0.53
CA PRO A 664 5.18 34.41 1.82
C PRO A 664 4.16 35.37 2.46
N GLY A 665 4.22 35.49 3.78
CA GLY A 665 3.45 36.52 4.47
C GLY A 665 3.88 37.93 4.10
N PHE A 666 3.01 38.88 4.41
CA PHE A 666 3.35 40.29 4.26
C PHE A 666 4.37 40.71 5.34
N LEU A 667 5.49 41.30 4.90
CA LEU A 667 6.50 41.90 5.77
C LEU A 667 6.42 43.44 5.67
N GLU A 668 6.11 44.09 6.79
CA GLU A 668 6.01 45.53 6.85
C GLU A 668 7.37 46.21 6.61
N GLY A 669 7.40 47.28 5.82
CA GLY A 669 8.65 48.00 5.53
C GLY A 669 9.57 47.33 4.49
N VAL A 670 9.23 46.13 4.01
CA VAL A 670 9.91 45.44 2.90
C VAL A 670 9.20 45.77 1.58
N LYS A 671 9.61 46.87 0.92
CA LYS A 671 9.01 47.32 -0.34
C LYS A 671 9.59 46.62 -1.58
N THR A 672 10.77 46.02 -1.45
CA THR A 672 11.53 45.39 -2.54
C THR A 672 12.04 44.04 -2.10
N LYS A 673 12.00 43.04 -2.98
CA LYS A 673 12.49 41.67 -2.68
C LYS A 673 13.96 41.61 -2.28
N ALA A 674 14.78 42.57 -2.73
CA ALA A 674 16.21 42.65 -2.43
C ALA A 674 16.55 43.26 -1.04
N LYS A 675 15.56 43.76 -0.28
CA LYS A 675 15.83 44.31 1.05
C LYS A 675 16.24 43.17 1.98
N ALA A 676 17.34 43.33 2.72
CA ALA A 676 17.77 42.35 3.71
C ALA A 676 16.72 42.20 4.80
N ILE A 677 16.25 40.96 4.97
CA ILE A 677 15.31 40.54 6.04
C ILE A 677 16.03 39.76 7.14
N LEU A 678 17.24 39.26 6.84
CA LEU A 678 18.15 38.63 7.80
C LEU A 678 19.58 39.04 7.45
N ARG A 679 20.39 39.43 8.43
CA ARG A 679 21.79 39.82 8.24
C ARG A 679 22.65 39.37 9.41
N ALA A 680 23.73 38.66 9.12
CA ALA A 680 24.75 38.30 10.10
C ALA A 680 26.03 39.10 9.82
N THR A 681 26.69 39.59 10.88
CA THR A 681 27.94 40.35 10.79
C THR A 681 28.96 39.81 11.79
N ASN A 682 30.14 39.43 11.30
CA ASN A 682 31.25 38.89 12.10
C ASN A 682 30.83 37.74 13.03
N MET A 683 29.98 36.84 12.53
CA MET A 683 29.37 35.76 13.28
C MET A 683 30.34 34.57 13.44
N SER A 684 30.53 34.13 14.68
CA SER A 684 31.35 32.96 15.04
C SER A 684 30.61 32.07 16.02
N PHE A 685 30.82 30.76 15.92
CA PHE A 685 30.23 29.77 16.82
C PHE A 685 31.23 28.67 17.19
N GLN A 686 31.28 28.36 18.48
CA GLN A 686 32.09 27.29 19.05
C GLN A 686 31.24 26.42 19.99
N TYR A 687 31.20 25.11 19.73
CA TYR A 687 30.58 24.15 20.65
C TYR A 687 31.33 24.13 21.99
N PRO A 688 30.62 24.10 23.13
CA PRO A 688 31.24 23.99 24.45
C PRO A 688 32.21 22.81 24.52
N GLY A 689 33.43 23.04 25.02
CA GLY A 689 34.46 22.02 25.20
C GLY A 689 35.32 21.70 23.96
N THR A 690 35.00 22.25 22.79
CA THR A 690 35.84 22.07 21.58
C THR A 690 37.03 23.02 21.57
N SER A 691 38.16 22.61 20.98
CA SER A 691 39.41 23.40 20.97
C SER A 691 39.45 24.53 19.93
N LYS A 692 38.55 24.50 18.94
CA LYS A 692 38.45 25.50 17.88
C LYS A 692 36.99 25.80 17.51
N PRO A 693 36.66 27.03 17.07
CA PRO A 693 35.33 27.35 16.56
C PRO A 693 35.03 26.54 15.29
N GLN A 694 33.78 26.10 15.15
CA GLN A 694 33.33 25.38 13.96
C GLN A 694 33.05 26.33 12.81
N ILE A 695 32.67 27.57 13.12
CA ILE A 695 32.56 28.66 12.16
C ILE A 695 33.09 29.97 12.76
N SER A 696 33.76 30.77 11.93
CA SER A 696 34.43 32.02 12.34
C SER A 696 34.29 33.12 11.29
N ASP A 697 34.08 34.36 11.77
CA ASP A 697 34.07 35.61 10.99
C ASP A 697 33.11 35.60 9.79
N ILE A 698 31.95 34.98 9.95
CA ILE A 698 30.96 34.84 8.87
C ILE A 698 30.07 36.08 8.78
N SER A 699 29.95 36.67 7.59
CA SER A 699 29.02 37.77 7.32
C SER A 699 28.18 37.48 6.07
N PHE A 700 26.85 37.58 6.17
CA PHE A 700 25.92 37.33 5.07
C PHE A 700 24.61 38.11 5.21
N GLN A 701 23.85 38.17 4.12
CA GLN A 701 22.52 38.78 4.09
C GLN A 701 21.55 37.88 3.31
N CYS A 702 20.32 37.77 3.78
CA CYS A 702 19.23 37.10 3.09
C CYS A 702 18.08 38.08 2.85
N SER A 703 17.42 37.95 1.71
CA SER A 703 16.29 38.75 1.24
C SER A 703 15.19 37.84 0.69
N LEU A 704 14.01 38.38 0.37
CA LEU A 704 12.95 37.60 -0.31
C LEU A 704 13.36 37.19 -1.73
N GLY A 705 14.35 37.86 -2.34
CA GLY A 705 14.89 37.49 -3.65
C GLY A 705 16.07 36.51 -3.59
N SER A 706 16.52 36.11 -2.40
CA SER A 706 17.72 35.29 -2.26
C SER A 706 17.57 33.91 -2.91
N ARG A 707 18.61 33.46 -3.59
CA ARG A 707 18.72 32.16 -4.26
C ARG A 707 20.13 31.63 -4.03
N ILE A 708 20.34 31.07 -2.84
CA ILE A 708 21.66 30.75 -2.29
C ILE A 708 21.89 29.24 -2.33
N ALA A 709 23.04 28.81 -2.83
CA ALA A 709 23.56 27.45 -2.69
C ALA A 709 24.70 27.45 -1.66
N VAL A 710 24.59 26.62 -0.62
CA VAL A 710 25.65 26.40 0.37
C VAL A 710 26.41 25.14 -0.02
N ILE A 711 27.68 25.31 -0.40
CA ILE A 711 28.54 24.23 -0.88
C ILE A 711 29.80 24.10 -0.02
N GLY A 712 30.39 22.92 0.02
CA GLY A 712 31.59 22.63 0.79
C GLY A 712 31.69 21.15 1.18
N PRO A 713 32.89 20.66 1.53
CA PRO A 713 33.08 19.27 1.95
C PRO A 713 32.33 18.95 3.25
N ASN A 714 32.05 17.68 3.50
CA ASN A 714 31.41 17.23 4.74
C ASN A 714 32.28 17.60 5.95
N GLY A 715 31.64 18.04 7.04
CA GLY A 715 32.35 18.49 8.24
C GLY A 715 32.97 19.90 8.16
N ALA A 716 32.83 20.63 7.05
CA ALA A 716 33.37 21.99 6.91
C ALA A 716 32.68 23.08 7.77
N GLY A 717 31.55 22.75 8.41
CA GLY A 717 30.75 23.68 9.21
C GLY A 717 29.43 24.12 8.55
N LYS A 718 29.01 23.52 7.42
CA LYS A 718 27.75 23.84 6.70
C LYS A 718 26.50 23.74 7.60
N SER A 719 26.30 22.60 8.26
CA SER A 719 25.14 22.39 9.14
C SER A 719 25.19 23.31 10.35
N THR A 720 26.38 23.57 10.91
CA THR A 720 26.56 24.54 12.01
C THR A 720 26.18 25.96 11.58
N LEU A 721 26.60 26.41 10.39
CA LEU A 721 26.19 27.69 9.81
C LEU A 721 24.68 27.82 9.72
N ILE A 722 24.02 26.76 9.25
CA ILE A 722 22.57 26.76 9.04
C ILE A 722 21.82 26.71 10.36
N ASN A 723 22.29 25.91 11.32
CA ASN A 723 21.70 25.86 12.66
C ASN A 723 21.81 27.20 13.40
N VAL A 724 22.88 27.98 13.18
CA VAL A 724 22.96 29.36 13.69
C VAL A 724 22.02 30.30 12.91
N LEU A 725 21.91 30.15 11.58
CA LEU A 725 21.00 30.94 10.75
C LEU A 725 19.52 30.72 11.10
N THR A 726 19.11 29.48 11.32
CA THR A 726 17.74 29.11 11.70
C THR A 726 17.47 29.37 13.19
N GLY A 727 18.51 29.67 13.97
CA GLY A 727 18.41 30.02 15.38
C GLY A 727 18.29 28.82 16.31
N GLU A 728 18.68 27.62 15.87
CA GLU A 728 18.87 26.46 16.75
C GLU A 728 20.08 26.63 17.67
N LEU A 729 21.14 27.27 17.16
CA LEU A 729 22.34 27.59 17.90
C LEU A 729 22.46 29.11 18.07
N ILE A 730 22.94 29.54 19.24
CA ILE A 730 23.21 30.93 19.56
C ILE A 730 24.66 31.24 19.15
N PRO A 731 24.94 32.26 18.33
CA PRO A 731 26.31 32.61 17.99
C PRO A 731 27.11 32.97 19.26
N THR A 732 28.35 32.51 19.33
CA THR A 732 29.24 32.83 20.45
C THR A 732 29.78 34.25 20.35
N GLN A 733 29.95 34.76 19.13
CA GLN A 733 30.38 36.13 18.83
C GLN A 733 29.68 36.63 17.54
N GLY A 734 29.57 37.95 17.40
CA GLY A 734 28.95 38.61 16.24
C GLY A 734 27.48 38.99 16.45
N GLU A 735 26.91 39.67 15.47
CA GLU A 735 25.53 40.18 15.52
C GLU A 735 24.67 39.56 14.43
N ILE A 736 23.46 39.13 14.80
CA ILE A 736 22.43 38.65 13.87
C ILE A 736 21.22 39.58 13.96
N TYR A 737 20.92 40.24 12.85
CA TYR A 737 19.68 40.98 12.64
C TYR A 737 18.65 40.09 11.96
N GLN A 738 17.44 40.03 12.52
CA GLN A 738 16.27 39.38 11.93
C GLN A 738 15.09 40.34 11.92
N HIS A 739 14.36 40.39 10.80
CA HIS A 739 13.12 41.15 10.70
C HIS A 739 12.04 40.56 11.64
N GLU A 740 11.21 41.41 12.24
CA GLU A 740 10.34 41.08 13.39
C GLU A 740 9.36 39.93 13.10
N ASN A 741 8.82 39.88 11.89
CA ASN A 741 7.83 38.86 11.49
C ASN A 741 8.39 37.79 10.52
N ILE A 742 9.73 37.65 10.42
CA ILE A 742 10.32 36.66 9.53
C ILE A 742 9.96 35.24 9.97
N ARG A 743 9.72 34.35 9.00
CA ARG A 743 9.43 32.93 9.21
C ARG A 743 10.35 32.13 8.31
N ILE A 744 11.08 31.20 8.91
CA ILE A 744 12.08 30.38 8.22
C ILE A 744 11.61 28.93 8.32
N ALA A 745 11.25 28.34 7.18
CA ALA A 745 10.98 26.92 7.09
C ALA A 745 12.30 26.19 6.88
N TYR A 746 12.64 25.29 7.78
CA TYR A 746 13.86 24.49 7.70
C TYR A 746 13.51 23.02 7.49
N ILE A 747 13.93 22.47 6.36
CA ILE A 747 13.74 21.07 5.99
C ILE A 747 15.09 20.38 6.21
N LYS A 748 15.21 19.70 7.35
CA LYS A 748 16.39 18.91 7.73
C LYS A 748 16.40 17.58 6.99
N GLN A 749 17.60 17.03 6.77
CA GLN A 749 17.77 15.65 6.31
C GLN A 749 17.08 14.62 7.23
N HIS A 750 17.06 14.85 8.54
CA HIS A 750 16.42 13.95 9.53
C HIS A 750 14.92 14.22 9.78
N ALA A 751 14.32 15.25 9.17
CA ALA A 751 12.90 15.54 9.35
C ALA A 751 12.01 14.35 8.92
N PHE A 752 12.51 13.53 7.99
CA PHE A 752 11.84 12.31 7.52
C PHE A 752 11.92 11.14 8.50
N ALA A 753 12.85 11.14 9.46
CA ALA A 753 12.88 10.13 10.52
C ALA A 753 11.88 10.44 11.65
N HIS A 754 11.58 11.72 11.88
CA HIS A 754 10.58 12.14 12.89
C HIS A 754 9.16 11.72 12.53
N ILE A 755 8.82 11.63 11.24
CA ILE A 755 7.50 11.19 10.79
C ILE A 755 7.20 9.73 11.19
N ASP A 756 8.23 8.91 11.35
CA ASP A 756 8.08 7.49 11.71
C ASP A 756 7.56 7.31 13.16
N ASN A 757 7.68 8.32 14.00
CA ASN A 757 7.07 8.35 15.35
C ASN A 757 5.56 8.68 15.32
N HIS A 758 4.99 8.94 14.14
CA HIS A 758 3.60 9.40 13.97
C HIS A 758 2.82 8.58 12.94
N LEU A 759 3.29 7.38 12.58
CA LEU A 759 2.66 6.52 11.57
C LEU A 759 1.21 6.15 11.88
N ASP A 760 0.77 6.27 13.14
CA ASP A 760 -0.60 6.09 13.61
C ASP A 760 -1.58 7.20 13.17
N LYS A 761 -1.07 8.39 12.83
CA LYS A 761 -1.87 9.57 12.47
C LYS A 761 -2.04 9.69 10.97
N THR A 762 -3.08 10.39 10.54
CA THR A 762 -3.24 10.87 9.16
C THR A 762 -2.34 12.08 8.89
N PRO A 763 -2.00 12.40 7.63
CA PRO A 763 -1.31 13.66 7.30
C PRO A 763 -1.99 14.91 7.86
N SER A 764 -3.32 14.95 7.85
CA SER A 764 -4.09 16.05 8.46
C SER A 764 -3.85 16.15 9.96
N GLU A 765 -3.92 15.04 10.69
CA GLU A 765 -3.67 15.01 12.14
C GLU A 765 -2.22 15.35 12.48
N TYR A 766 -1.24 14.95 11.64
CA TYR A 766 0.16 15.30 11.82
C TYR A 766 0.38 16.82 11.70
N ILE A 767 -0.20 17.47 10.68
CA ILE A 767 -0.12 18.93 10.54
C ILE A 767 -0.83 19.62 11.73
N GLN A 768 -2.00 19.14 12.14
CA GLN A 768 -2.70 19.67 13.32
C GLN A 768 -1.87 19.53 14.60
N TRP A 769 -1.24 18.37 14.81
CA TRP A 769 -0.37 18.12 15.95
C TRP A 769 0.85 19.04 15.94
N ARG A 770 1.50 19.20 14.79
CA ARG A 770 2.72 20.01 14.61
C ARG A 770 2.47 21.49 14.90
N PHE A 771 1.27 21.98 14.60
CA PHE A 771 0.88 23.39 14.76
C PHE A 771 -0.16 23.64 15.87
N GLN A 772 -0.40 22.67 16.75
CA GLN A 772 -1.45 22.74 17.78
C GLN A 772 -1.31 23.96 18.71
N THR A 773 -0.07 24.37 18.98
CA THR A 773 0.27 25.52 19.83
C THR A 773 0.23 26.85 19.08
N GLY A 774 -0.09 26.84 17.78
CA GLY A 774 0.01 27.99 16.89
C GLY A 774 1.40 28.19 16.28
N GLU A 775 2.42 27.47 16.76
CA GLU A 775 3.78 27.47 16.21
C GLU A 775 4.19 26.08 15.74
N ASP A 776 5.23 26.01 14.91
CA ASP A 776 5.82 24.74 14.51
C ASP A 776 6.59 24.11 15.69
N ARG A 777 6.01 23.06 16.28
CA ARG A 777 6.59 22.30 17.40
C ARG A 777 7.96 21.72 17.08
N GLU A 778 8.27 21.39 15.83
CA GLU A 778 9.60 20.89 15.44
C GLU A 778 10.68 21.98 15.52
N THR A 779 10.28 23.25 15.64
CA THR A 779 11.17 24.40 15.78
C THR A 779 11.08 25.08 17.16
N MET A 780 10.22 24.57 18.05
CA MET A 780 10.01 25.14 19.40
C MET A 780 11.22 24.99 20.32
N ASP A 781 12.00 23.92 20.17
CA ASP A 781 13.17 23.61 21.03
C ASP A 781 14.45 24.41 20.68
N ARG A 782 14.32 25.51 19.93
CA ARG A 782 15.46 26.36 19.55
C ARG A 782 16.03 27.03 20.81
N ALA A 783 17.34 26.85 21.05
CA ALA A 783 18.04 27.36 22.24
C ALA A 783 17.86 28.88 22.48
N ASN A 784 17.62 29.65 21.41
CA ASN A 784 17.36 31.10 21.47
C ASN A 784 16.05 31.50 22.19
N LYS A 785 15.10 30.58 22.39
CA LYS A 785 13.83 30.87 23.07
C LYS A 785 13.84 30.58 24.58
N ILE A 786 14.78 29.78 25.07
CA ILE A 786 14.87 29.41 26.50
C ILE A 786 15.53 30.55 27.28
N ILE A 787 14.85 31.15 28.26
CA ILE A 787 15.44 32.19 29.13
C ILE A 787 16.60 31.57 29.92
N THR A 788 17.80 32.15 29.80
CA THR A 788 18.99 31.69 30.53
C THR A 788 19.20 32.51 31.81
N GLU A 789 19.99 32.01 32.76
CA GLU A 789 20.34 32.76 33.98
C GLU A 789 21.01 34.13 33.69
N ALA A 790 21.70 34.25 32.54
CA ALA A 790 22.28 35.51 32.09
C ALA A 790 21.20 36.50 31.62
N ASP A 791 20.14 36.01 30.97
CA ASP A 791 18.99 36.83 30.57
C ASP A 791 18.20 37.28 31.80
N GLU A 792 18.01 36.41 32.80
CA GLU A 792 17.33 36.77 34.06
C GLU A 792 18.03 37.93 34.77
N LYS A 793 19.36 37.90 34.82
CA LYS A 793 20.16 39.02 35.36
C LYS A 793 20.10 40.27 34.50
N ALA A 794 19.98 40.15 33.18
CA ALA A 794 19.84 41.28 32.26
C ALA A 794 18.45 41.94 32.34
N MET A 795 17.39 41.15 32.63
CA MET A 795 16.02 41.62 32.81
C MET A 795 15.86 42.53 34.05
N ASP A 796 16.75 42.42 35.04
CA ASP A 796 16.81 43.34 36.19
C ASP A 796 17.24 44.78 35.87
N LYS A 797 17.44 45.11 34.58
CA LYS A 797 17.72 46.46 34.11
C LYS A 797 16.70 47.48 34.63
N VAL A 798 17.20 48.51 35.30
CA VAL A 798 16.40 49.60 35.84
C VAL A 798 16.17 50.67 34.77
N PHE A 799 14.90 50.93 34.46
CA PHE A 799 14.45 51.99 33.59
C PHE A 799 14.08 53.22 34.42
N ARG A 800 14.40 54.42 33.93
CA ARG A 800 13.96 55.69 34.55
C ARG A 800 12.79 56.24 33.77
N ILE A 801 11.60 56.13 34.34
CA ILE A 801 10.34 56.54 33.71
C ILE A 801 9.68 57.55 34.64
N GLU A 802 9.42 58.75 34.13
CA GLU A 802 8.79 59.85 34.87
C GLU A 802 9.50 60.17 36.20
N GLY A 803 10.83 60.05 36.23
CA GLY A 803 11.66 60.32 37.41
C GLY A 803 11.73 59.16 38.43
N SER A 804 10.96 58.09 38.24
CA SER A 804 10.97 56.90 39.09
C SER A 804 11.82 55.76 38.51
N GLN A 805 12.42 54.95 39.38
CA GLN A 805 13.18 53.74 38.99
C GLN A 805 12.24 52.55 38.90
N ARG A 806 12.14 51.94 37.71
CA ARG A 806 11.21 50.84 37.41
C ARG A 806 11.94 49.66 36.77
N ARG A 807 11.51 48.43 37.04
CA ARG A 807 11.91 47.21 36.31
C ARG A 807 10.74 46.73 35.48
N VAL A 808 10.99 46.28 34.25
CA VAL A 808 9.95 45.66 33.42
C VAL A 808 9.68 44.26 33.96
N ILE A 809 8.42 43.95 34.25
CA ILE A 809 7.99 42.63 34.73
C ILE A 809 7.13 41.89 33.70
N GLY A 810 6.64 42.60 32.68
CA GLY A 810 5.81 42.05 31.62
C GLY A 810 5.79 42.96 30.40
N ILE A 811 5.62 42.35 29.22
CA ILE A 811 5.36 43.05 27.97
C ILE A 811 4.02 42.53 27.44
N ASN A 812 3.06 43.42 27.23
CA ASN A 812 1.67 43.06 27.03
C ASN A 812 1.24 43.12 25.56
N SER A 813 1.56 44.23 24.90
CA SER A 813 1.10 44.54 23.55
C SER A 813 2.14 45.36 22.78
N ARG A 814 1.94 45.50 21.45
CA ARG A 814 2.82 46.29 20.58
C ARG A 814 2.02 47.30 19.78
N ARG A 815 2.60 48.47 19.53
CA ARG A 815 2.06 49.45 18.56
C ARG A 815 3.15 49.99 17.65
N LYS A 816 2.75 50.50 16.49
CA LYS A 816 3.67 51.14 15.55
C LYS A 816 4.14 52.48 16.11
N PHE A 817 5.46 52.70 16.09
CA PHE A 817 6.10 53.95 16.49
C PHE A 817 7.17 54.33 15.48
N LYS A 818 6.88 55.36 14.67
CA LYS A 818 7.73 55.79 13.55
C LYS A 818 8.02 54.62 12.58
N ASN A 819 9.30 54.25 12.41
CA ASN A 819 9.77 53.16 11.55
C ASN A 819 10.03 51.85 12.32
N SER A 820 9.60 51.77 13.58
CA SER A 820 9.79 50.63 14.48
C SER A 820 8.53 50.45 15.34
N TYR A 821 8.66 49.78 16.49
CA TYR A 821 7.58 49.51 17.43
C TYR A 821 7.89 50.06 18.82
N GLU A 822 6.83 50.41 19.54
CA GLU A 822 6.83 50.56 20.99
C GLU A 822 6.04 49.40 21.60
N TYR A 823 6.44 49.01 22.80
CA TYR A 823 5.81 47.92 23.55
C TYR A 823 5.23 48.45 24.84
N GLU A 824 4.04 47.98 25.18
CA GLU A 824 3.40 48.28 26.45
C GLU A 824 4.00 47.40 27.53
N CYS A 825 4.72 48.01 28.46
CA CYS A 825 5.39 47.30 29.54
C CYS A 825 4.65 47.51 30.87
N SER A 826 4.52 46.44 31.64
CA SER A 826 4.17 46.49 33.05
C SER A 826 5.44 46.55 33.90
N PHE A 827 5.37 47.27 35.01
CA PHE A 827 6.54 47.63 35.81
C PHE A 827 6.45 47.16 37.26
N ALA A 828 7.60 46.98 37.88
CA ALA A 828 7.77 47.03 39.32
C ALA A 828 8.52 48.32 39.71
N LEU A 829 8.01 49.03 40.72
CA LEU A 829 8.62 50.23 41.28
C LEU A 829 9.73 49.85 42.26
N GLY A 830 10.92 50.44 42.09
CA GLY A 830 12.03 50.29 43.00
C GLY A 830 11.89 51.20 44.21
N GLU A 831 11.72 50.63 45.40
CA GLU A 831 11.72 51.35 46.66
C GLU A 831 13.01 51.05 47.44
N ASN A 832 13.62 52.09 48.01
CA ASN A 832 14.88 52.00 48.76
C ASN A 832 16.03 51.35 47.96
N VAL A 833 16.08 51.60 46.65
CA VAL A 833 17.09 51.01 45.76
C VAL A 833 18.50 51.37 46.24
N GLY A 834 19.32 50.36 46.49
CA GLY A 834 20.68 50.49 47.07
C GLY A 834 20.75 50.45 48.61
N MET A 835 19.64 50.22 49.32
CA MET A 835 19.60 50.05 50.78
C MET A 835 19.29 48.59 51.17
N LYS A 836 19.52 48.22 52.44
CA LYS A 836 19.30 46.83 52.95
C LYS A 836 17.84 46.35 52.82
N ASN A 837 16.88 47.25 52.65
CA ASN A 837 15.45 47.00 52.49
C ASN A 837 14.97 47.34 51.06
N GLU A 838 15.84 47.20 50.05
CA GLU A 838 15.45 47.32 48.65
C GLU A 838 14.32 46.35 48.31
N ARG A 839 13.24 46.86 47.72
CA ARG A 839 12.13 46.04 47.24
C ARG A 839 11.60 46.57 45.91
N TRP A 840 11.15 45.63 45.08
CA TRP A 840 10.55 45.90 43.78
C TRP A 840 9.07 45.52 43.85
N VAL A 841 8.20 46.52 43.88
CA VAL A 841 6.75 46.32 44.09
C VAL A 841 6.03 46.41 42.74
N PRO A 842 5.30 45.37 42.30
CA PRO A 842 4.51 45.42 41.07
C PRO A 842 3.57 46.63 41.04
N MET A 843 3.58 47.38 39.95
CA MET A 843 2.71 48.53 39.72
C MET A 843 1.38 48.08 39.10
N MET A 844 0.38 48.97 39.13
CA MET A 844 -0.94 48.69 38.56
C MET A 844 -0.91 48.89 37.03
N SER A 845 -1.86 48.31 36.30
CA SER A 845 -1.94 48.46 34.84
C SER A 845 -2.09 49.90 34.35
N ALA A 846 -2.55 50.81 35.22
CA ALA A 846 -2.63 52.25 34.94
C ALA A 846 -1.25 52.91 34.80
N ASP A 847 -0.20 52.31 35.37
CA ASP A 847 1.18 52.79 35.33
C ASP A 847 1.99 52.18 34.18
N ASN A 848 1.35 51.39 33.31
CA ASN A 848 1.97 50.87 32.10
C ASN A 848 2.44 52.02 31.22
N ALA A 849 3.58 51.82 30.57
CA ALA A 849 4.18 52.82 29.69
C ALA A 849 4.72 52.14 28.44
N TRP A 850 4.75 52.92 27.36
CA TRP A 850 5.24 52.47 26.06
C TRP A 850 6.74 52.72 25.95
N LEU A 851 7.51 51.64 25.79
CA LEU A 851 8.96 51.70 25.62
C LEU A 851 9.36 51.36 24.18
N PRO A 852 10.29 52.13 23.57
CA PRO A 852 10.81 51.82 22.23
C PRO A 852 11.53 50.47 22.18
N ARG A 853 11.36 49.73 21.08
CA ARG A 853 11.99 48.40 20.82
C ARG A 853 13.48 48.36 21.19
N ASN A 854 14.24 49.36 20.74
CA ASN A 854 15.68 49.48 20.94
C ASN A 854 16.10 49.59 22.41
N GLU A 855 15.25 50.10 23.29
CA GLU A 855 15.54 50.20 24.73
C GLU A 855 15.34 48.86 25.46
N LEU A 856 14.48 47.99 24.89
CA LEU A 856 14.11 46.68 25.41
C LEU A 856 14.98 45.54 24.87
N LEU A 857 15.45 45.61 23.62
CA LEU A 857 16.21 44.52 22.98
C LEU A 857 17.47 44.11 23.74
N ALA A 858 18.10 45.03 24.48
CA ALA A 858 19.31 44.71 25.25
C ALA A 858 19.05 43.90 26.53
N SER A 859 17.81 43.83 27.02
CA SER A 859 17.48 43.16 28.29
C SER A 859 16.26 42.25 28.26
N HIS A 860 15.30 42.48 27.36
CA HIS A 860 14.01 41.79 27.29
C HIS A 860 13.73 41.25 25.89
N GLN A 861 14.77 40.90 25.12
CA GLN A 861 14.66 40.46 23.72
C GLN A 861 13.67 39.30 23.53
N LYS A 862 13.68 38.32 24.45
CA LYS A 862 12.81 37.13 24.39
C LYS A 862 11.34 37.49 24.59
N MET A 863 11.04 38.32 25.59
CA MET A 863 9.67 38.81 25.85
C MET A 863 9.15 39.69 24.71
N VAL A 864 10.02 40.49 24.09
CA VAL A 864 9.69 41.28 22.90
C VAL A 864 9.34 40.37 21.72
N ALA A 865 10.10 39.30 21.50
CA ALA A 865 9.84 38.32 20.45
C ALA A 865 8.50 37.59 20.65
N ASP A 866 8.16 37.23 21.90
CA ASP A 866 6.87 36.59 22.22
C ASP A 866 5.67 37.50 21.91
N VAL A 867 5.79 38.80 22.20
CA VAL A 867 4.73 39.78 21.90
C VAL A 867 4.65 40.08 20.41
N ASP A 868 5.79 40.21 19.71
CA ASP A 868 5.81 40.34 18.25
C ASP A 868 5.06 39.19 17.58
N MET A 869 5.24 37.99 18.12
CA MET A 869 4.60 36.78 17.64
C MET A 869 3.09 36.75 17.94
N LYS A 870 2.67 37.10 19.16
CA LYS A 870 1.25 37.23 19.51
C LYS A 870 0.52 38.26 18.64
N GLU A 871 1.18 39.37 18.33
CA GLU A 871 0.62 40.43 17.47
C GLU A 871 0.59 39.99 16.01
N ALA A 872 1.57 39.21 15.55
CA ALA A 872 1.52 38.55 14.25
C ALA A 872 0.32 37.58 14.16
N LEU A 873 0.04 36.82 15.22
CA LEU A 873 -1.15 35.96 15.33
C LEU A 873 -2.46 36.77 15.29
N ALA A 874 -2.53 37.90 16.01
CA ALA A 874 -3.70 38.78 16.07
C ALA A 874 -3.98 39.53 14.75
N SER A 875 -2.93 39.79 13.95
CA SER A 875 -3.03 40.51 12.67
C SER A 875 -3.66 39.71 11.51
N GLY A 876 -4.19 38.50 11.77
CA GLY A 876 -4.84 37.67 10.75
C GLY A 876 -3.88 36.90 9.84
N GLN A 877 -2.60 36.81 10.20
CA GLN A 877 -1.62 35.97 9.47
C GLN A 877 -1.69 34.48 9.87
N PHE A 878 -2.60 34.10 10.79
CA PHE A 878 -2.80 32.72 11.20
C PHE A 878 -3.66 31.96 10.20
N ARG A 879 -3.16 30.79 9.78
CA ARG A 879 -3.87 29.86 8.91
C ARG A 879 -4.64 28.86 9.76
N PRO A 880 -5.98 28.80 9.69
CA PRO A 880 -6.75 27.95 10.56
C PRO A 880 -6.53 26.46 10.26
N LEU A 881 -6.45 25.65 11.31
CA LEU A 881 -6.21 24.20 11.22
C LEU A 881 -7.48 23.41 10.87
N VAL A 882 -8.14 23.80 9.77
CA VAL A 882 -9.35 23.14 9.28
C VAL A 882 -8.98 22.12 8.19
N ARG A 883 -9.62 20.93 8.19
CA ARG A 883 -9.34 19.84 7.23
C ARG A 883 -9.31 20.32 5.78
N LYS A 884 -10.32 21.09 5.34
CA LYS A 884 -10.41 21.62 3.97
C LYS A 884 -9.20 22.47 3.57
N GLU A 885 -8.65 23.27 4.49
CA GLU A 885 -7.46 24.06 4.19
C GLU A 885 -6.19 23.21 4.15
N ILE A 886 -6.12 22.17 4.99
CA ILE A 886 -5.01 21.22 5.01
C ILE A 886 -5.01 20.38 3.74
N GLU A 887 -6.16 19.87 3.31
CA GLU A 887 -6.33 19.15 2.05
C GLU A 887 -5.91 20.00 0.85
N SER A 888 -6.41 21.25 0.77
CA SER A 888 -6.01 22.18 -0.29
C SER A 888 -4.52 22.53 -0.26
N HIS A 889 -3.90 22.56 0.92
CA HIS A 889 -2.46 22.77 1.04
C HIS A 889 -1.64 21.58 0.56
N CYS A 890 -2.01 20.39 1.01
CA CYS A 890 -1.35 19.14 0.65
C CYS A 890 -1.50 18.83 -0.85
N ALA A 891 -2.61 19.23 -1.47
CA ALA A 891 -2.82 19.14 -2.92
C ALA A 891 -1.75 19.91 -3.72
N ASN A 892 -1.22 21.02 -3.20
CA ASN A 892 -0.12 21.76 -3.83
C ASN A 892 1.20 20.98 -3.93
N PHE A 893 1.30 19.85 -3.22
CA PHE A 893 2.45 18.94 -3.24
C PHE A 893 2.08 17.58 -3.87
N GLY A 894 0.91 17.48 -4.52
CA GLY A 894 0.43 16.28 -5.19
C GLY A 894 -0.03 15.17 -4.24
N LEU A 895 -0.53 15.52 -3.05
CA LEU A 895 -1.22 14.60 -2.15
C LEU A 895 -2.74 14.70 -2.34
N ASP A 896 -3.38 13.56 -2.54
CA ASP A 896 -4.83 13.46 -2.67
C ASP A 896 -5.54 13.72 -1.34
N ALA A 897 -6.69 14.40 -1.37
CA ALA A 897 -7.46 14.75 -0.18
C ALA A 897 -7.89 13.52 0.64
N GLU A 898 -8.24 12.41 -0.03
CA GLU A 898 -8.64 11.16 0.63
C GLU A 898 -7.48 10.57 1.43
N LEU A 899 -6.26 10.60 0.87
CA LEU A 899 -5.06 10.15 1.56
C LEU A 899 -4.73 11.04 2.77
N VAL A 900 -4.93 12.35 2.65
CA VAL A 900 -4.58 13.33 3.68
C VAL A 900 -5.46 13.21 4.92
N SER A 901 -6.76 12.96 4.74
CA SER A 901 -7.74 13.01 5.83
C SER A 901 -8.17 11.63 6.34
N HIS A 902 -7.92 10.55 5.59
CA HIS A 902 -8.48 9.23 5.90
C HIS A 902 -7.46 8.09 5.93
N SER A 903 -6.29 8.25 5.33
CA SER A 903 -5.21 7.26 5.38
C SER A 903 -4.20 7.60 6.46
N ARG A 904 -3.84 6.62 7.29
CA ARG A 904 -2.76 6.75 8.27
C ARG A 904 -1.41 6.77 7.55
N MET A 905 -0.44 7.50 8.10
CA MET A 905 0.91 7.65 7.53
C MET A 905 1.66 6.31 7.40
N ARG A 906 1.31 5.29 8.21
CA ARG A 906 1.80 3.90 8.03
C ARG A 906 1.53 3.34 6.63
N GLY A 907 0.41 3.71 6.02
CA GLY A 907 0.02 3.24 4.69
C GLY A 907 0.59 4.09 3.54
N LEU A 908 1.39 5.12 3.83
CA LEU A 908 1.97 6.00 2.81
C LEU A 908 3.36 5.51 2.37
N SER A 909 3.62 5.60 1.06
CA SER A 909 4.94 5.39 0.47
C SER A 909 5.97 6.42 0.98
N GLY A 910 7.26 6.12 0.86
CA GLY A 910 8.33 7.04 1.25
C GLY A 910 8.20 8.41 0.59
N GLY A 911 7.93 8.46 -0.73
CA GLY A 911 7.71 9.72 -1.45
C GLY A 911 6.47 10.50 -0.97
N GLN A 912 5.38 9.83 -0.59
CA GLN A 912 4.20 10.49 -0.02
C GLN A 912 4.45 11.05 1.38
N ARG A 913 5.24 10.36 2.20
CA ARG A 913 5.71 10.89 3.49
C ARG A 913 6.56 12.13 3.29
N VAL A 914 7.47 12.12 2.31
CA VAL A 914 8.29 13.29 1.97
C VAL A 914 7.43 14.49 1.57
N LYS A 915 6.44 14.29 0.70
CA LYS A 915 5.46 15.33 0.32
C LYS A 915 4.69 15.87 1.52
N THR A 916 4.35 15.01 2.48
CA THR A 916 3.65 15.40 3.72
C THR A 916 4.52 16.31 4.59
N VAL A 917 5.82 16.01 4.72
CA VAL A 917 6.78 16.87 5.42
C VAL A 917 6.95 18.21 4.70
N LEU A 918 7.09 18.22 3.37
CA LEU A 918 7.19 19.46 2.58
C LEU A 918 5.94 20.35 2.75
N ALA A 919 4.76 19.74 2.74
CA ALA A 919 3.51 20.44 3.02
C ALA A 919 3.49 20.99 4.46
N ALA A 920 3.86 20.19 5.45
CA ALA A 920 3.90 20.61 6.86
C ALA A 920 4.88 21.79 7.09
N CYS A 921 6.11 21.71 6.59
CA CYS A 921 7.13 22.77 6.74
C CYS A 921 6.72 24.10 6.09
N SER A 922 5.89 24.07 5.06
CA SER A 922 5.44 25.27 4.34
C SER A 922 4.08 25.80 4.82
N TRP A 923 3.43 25.15 5.80
CA TRP A 923 2.09 25.47 6.27
C TRP A 923 1.92 26.94 6.68
N GLN A 924 2.90 27.49 7.42
CA GLN A 924 2.89 28.86 7.95
C GLN A 924 3.36 29.93 6.94
N ARG A 925 3.38 29.64 5.63
CA ARG A 925 3.73 30.63 4.59
C ARG A 925 5.09 31.31 4.88
N PRO A 926 6.19 30.55 4.84
CA PRO A 926 7.51 31.03 5.22
C PRO A 926 8.02 32.11 4.26
N HIS A 927 8.95 32.94 4.74
CA HIS A 927 9.64 33.97 3.95
C HIS A 927 10.98 33.49 3.41
N LEU A 928 11.62 32.56 4.15
CA LEU A 928 12.82 31.85 3.74
C LEU A 928 12.57 30.34 3.83
N ILE A 929 12.94 29.60 2.79
CA ILE A 929 12.95 28.14 2.78
C ILE A 929 14.41 27.68 2.74
N VAL A 930 14.78 26.84 3.71
CA VAL A 930 16.10 26.23 3.82
C VAL A 930 15.95 24.73 3.59
N LEU A 931 16.62 24.21 2.56
CA LEU A 931 16.60 22.79 2.19
C LEU A 931 17.98 22.19 2.45
N ASP A 932 18.05 21.20 3.33
CA ASP A 932 19.26 20.44 3.59
C ASP A 932 19.26 19.16 2.74
N GLU A 933 20.20 19.09 1.79
CA GLU A 933 20.43 17.99 0.86
C GLU A 933 19.16 17.40 0.21
N PRO A 934 18.32 18.21 -0.47
CA PRO A 934 17.05 17.75 -1.05
C PRO A 934 17.21 16.61 -2.06
N THR A 935 18.38 16.52 -2.69
CA THR A 935 18.72 15.47 -3.66
C THR A 935 18.91 14.09 -3.03
N ASN A 936 19.02 13.99 -1.71
CA ASN A 936 19.29 12.70 -1.05
C ASN A 936 18.05 11.86 -0.77
N TYR A 937 16.85 12.45 -0.82
CA TYR A 937 15.60 11.79 -0.39
C TYR A 937 14.40 12.07 -1.31
N LEU A 938 14.62 12.71 -2.46
CA LEU A 938 13.60 12.95 -3.49
C LEU A 938 14.00 12.26 -4.79
N ASP A 939 13.03 11.64 -5.45
CA ASP A 939 13.19 11.11 -6.81
C ASP A 939 13.36 12.24 -7.84
N ARG A 940 13.83 11.89 -9.04
CA ARG A 940 14.14 12.88 -10.09
C ARG A 940 12.92 13.73 -10.47
N ASP A 941 11.74 13.11 -10.53
CA ASP A 941 10.49 13.80 -10.85
C ASP A 941 10.06 14.77 -9.74
N SER A 942 10.13 14.37 -8.46
CA SER A 942 9.84 15.30 -7.37
C SER A 942 10.91 16.37 -7.22
N LEU A 943 12.17 16.10 -7.58
CA LEU A 943 13.22 17.12 -7.68
C LEU A 943 12.93 18.11 -8.81
N GLY A 944 12.46 17.65 -9.96
CA GLY A 944 12.00 18.50 -11.06
C GLY A 944 10.84 19.40 -10.64
N ALA A 945 9.81 18.82 -10.02
CA ALA A 945 8.66 19.54 -9.49
C ALA A 945 9.06 20.54 -8.39
N LEU A 946 9.95 20.13 -7.47
CA LEU A 946 10.50 21.00 -6.42
C LEU A 946 11.32 22.14 -7.01
N SER A 947 12.18 21.88 -8.00
CA SER A 947 12.96 22.90 -8.69
C SER A 947 12.04 23.95 -9.34
N LYS A 948 10.97 23.51 -10.03
CA LYS A 948 9.97 24.41 -10.61
C LYS A 948 9.24 25.23 -9.53
N ALA A 949 8.89 24.61 -8.41
CA ALA A 949 8.25 25.29 -7.28
C ALA A 949 9.15 26.34 -6.64
N LEU A 950 10.43 26.03 -6.42
CA LEU A 950 11.41 26.96 -5.84
C LEU A 950 11.73 28.13 -6.80
N LYS A 951 11.69 27.89 -8.13
CA LYS A 951 11.77 28.96 -9.13
C LYS A 951 10.57 29.92 -9.03
N LYS A 952 9.35 29.38 -8.91
CA LYS A 952 8.10 30.17 -8.78
C LYS A 952 7.94 30.81 -7.39
N PHE A 953 8.62 30.32 -6.36
CA PHE A 953 8.45 30.79 -4.99
C PHE A 953 8.86 32.25 -4.80
N GLU A 954 7.98 33.05 -4.21
CA GLU A 954 8.19 34.50 -4.07
C GLU A 954 9.06 34.91 -2.87
N GLY A 955 9.49 33.94 -2.04
CA GLY A 955 10.40 34.14 -0.92
C GLY A 955 11.84 33.71 -1.22
N GLY A 956 12.72 33.88 -0.24
CA GLY A 956 14.14 33.51 -0.39
C GLY A 956 14.36 32.02 -0.21
N VAL A 957 15.32 31.47 -0.95
CA VAL A 957 15.65 30.03 -0.94
C VAL A 957 17.13 29.85 -0.63
N ILE A 958 17.42 28.94 0.30
CA ILE A 958 18.77 28.49 0.65
C ILE A 958 18.81 26.98 0.48
N ILE A 959 19.74 26.48 -0.33
CA ILE A 959 19.86 25.06 -0.66
C ILE A 959 21.25 24.60 -0.27
N ILE A 960 21.33 23.61 0.61
CA ILE A 960 22.57 22.92 0.93
C ILE A 960 22.59 21.69 0.05
N THR A 961 23.56 21.59 -0.85
CA THR A 961 23.66 20.42 -1.71
C THR A 961 25.06 20.24 -2.26
N HIS A 962 25.41 18.99 -2.54
CA HIS A 962 26.57 18.64 -3.36
C HIS A 962 26.26 18.56 -4.87
N SER A 963 24.98 18.63 -5.27
CA SER A 963 24.57 18.51 -6.68
C SER A 963 24.68 19.85 -7.43
N ALA A 964 25.64 19.90 -8.35
CA ALA A 964 25.80 21.03 -9.27
C ALA A 964 24.65 21.11 -10.28
N GLU A 965 24.07 19.98 -10.69
CA GLU A 965 22.96 19.93 -11.64
C GLU A 965 21.70 20.61 -11.07
N PHE A 966 21.40 20.35 -9.79
CA PHE A 966 20.22 20.92 -9.14
C PHE A 966 20.33 22.44 -8.89
N THR A 967 21.55 22.95 -8.71
CA THR A 967 21.81 24.37 -8.39
C THR A 967 21.95 25.26 -9.62
N LYS A 968 22.38 24.70 -10.77
CA LYS A 968 22.74 25.44 -11.99
C LYS A 968 21.69 26.42 -12.49
N ASP A 969 20.41 26.03 -12.44
CA ASP A 969 19.29 26.84 -12.95
C ASP A 969 18.44 27.46 -11.83
N LEU A 970 18.79 27.23 -10.56
CA LEU A 970 17.97 27.57 -9.40
C LEU A 970 18.62 28.62 -8.48
N THR A 971 19.94 28.60 -8.36
CA THR A 971 20.71 29.47 -7.45
C THR A 971 21.67 30.38 -8.20
N GLU A 972 21.76 31.63 -7.77
CA GLU A 972 22.66 32.64 -8.35
C GLU A 972 23.83 32.97 -7.39
N GLU A 973 23.60 32.81 -6.09
CA GLU A 973 24.59 33.06 -5.03
C GLU A 973 25.12 31.73 -4.48
N VAL A 974 26.42 31.68 -4.21
CA VAL A 974 27.09 30.48 -3.68
C VAL A 974 27.87 30.84 -2.43
N TRP A 975 27.58 30.15 -1.32
CA TRP A 975 28.33 30.21 -0.07
C TRP A 975 29.25 29.00 0.01
N ALA A 976 30.53 29.20 -0.28
CA ALA A 976 31.54 28.16 -0.15
C ALA A 976 32.05 28.14 1.29
N VAL A 977 31.78 27.05 2.01
CA VAL A 977 32.22 26.83 3.39
C VAL A 977 33.43 25.90 3.39
N MET A 978 34.57 26.40 3.86
CA MET A 978 35.83 25.66 3.95
C MET A 978 36.52 26.00 5.28
N ASP A 979 36.93 24.97 6.03
CA ASP A 979 37.65 25.10 7.31
C ASP A 979 37.00 26.09 8.30
N GLY A 980 35.66 26.08 8.40
CA GLY A 980 34.92 26.96 9.30
C GLY A 980 34.91 28.43 8.88
N LYS A 981 35.26 28.75 7.63
CA LYS A 981 35.09 30.08 7.02
C LYS A 981 34.15 29.98 5.83
N MET A 982 33.40 31.05 5.60
CA MET A 982 32.45 31.13 4.49
C MET A 982 32.84 32.27 3.55
N THR A 983 32.94 31.95 2.26
CA THR A 983 33.19 32.95 1.21
C THR A 983 31.94 33.05 0.32
N PRO A 984 31.18 34.15 0.39
CA PRO A 984 30.03 34.35 -0.49
C PRO A 984 30.50 34.78 -1.88
N SER A 985 29.91 34.22 -2.93
CA SER A 985 30.21 34.55 -4.32
C SER A 985 28.92 34.62 -5.15
N GLY A 986 28.95 35.35 -6.28
CA GLY A 986 27.78 35.51 -7.15
C GLY A 986 26.94 36.78 -6.91
N HIS A 987 27.37 37.68 -6.03
CA HIS A 987 26.61 38.90 -5.72
C HIS A 987 27.48 40.16 -5.54
N ASN A 988 26.92 41.36 -5.77
CA ASN A 988 27.61 42.66 -5.92
C ASN A 988 27.66 43.53 -4.64
N TRP A 989 27.31 43.01 -3.45
CA TRP A 989 27.19 43.82 -2.23
C TRP A 989 28.46 43.86 -1.35
N VAL A 990 29.51 43.09 -1.70
CA VAL A 990 30.82 43.14 -1.04
C VAL A 990 31.79 43.91 -1.96
N GLN A 991 32.12 45.15 -1.60
CA GLN A 991 33.31 45.79 -2.16
C GLN A 991 34.54 45.01 -1.68
N GLY A 992 35.25 44.34 -2.58
CA GLY A 992 36.64 43.91 -2.32
C GLY A 992 36.94 42.41 -2.26
N GLN A 993 36.02 41.49 -2.57
CA GLN A 993 36.37 40.07 -2.79
C GLN A 993 35.78 39.57 -4.11
N GLY A 994 36.58 39.71 -5.16
CA GLY A 994 36.29 39.14 -6.47
C GLY A 994 36.55 37.64 -6.50
N ALA A 995 35.64 36.91 -7.15
CA ALA A 995 35.78 35.53 -7.62
C ALA A 995 36.26 34.49 -6.60
N GLY A 996 35.36 34.06 -5.72
CA GLY A 996 35.47 32.73 -5.10
C GLY A 996 35.45 31.62 -6.17
N PRO A 997 36.04 30.44 -5.87
CA PRO A 997 36.16 29.36 -6.84
C PRO A 997 34.79 28.89 -7.32
N ARG A 998 34.55 29.01 -8.62
CA ARG A 998 33.47 28.31 -9.33
C ARG A 998 34.00 26.93 -9.72
N LEU A 999 33.13 25.92 -9.68
CA LEU A 999 33.39 24.63 -10.32
C LEU A 999 33.66 24.89 -11.81
N LYS A 1000 34.93 24.86 -12.21
CA LYS A 1000 35.30 24.81 -13.63
C LYS A 1000 35.18 23.36 -14.06
N ALA A 1001 34.40 23.12 -15.11
CA ALA A 1001 34.55 21.90 -15.88
C ALA A 1001 35.93 21.93 -16.53
N ASP A 1002 36.59 20.77 -16.59
CA ASP A 1002 37.74 20.60 -17.48
C ASP A 1002 37.33 21.01 -18.90
N ASP A 1003 38.05 22.00 -19.46
CA ASP A 1003 37.93 22.37 -20.87
C ASP A 1003 38.59 21.27 -21.70
N GLY A 1004 37.79 20.28 -22.10
CA GLY A 1004 38.14 19.24 -23.07
C GLY A 1004 36.98 19.02 -24.04
N ASP A 1005 37.17 19.52 -25.26
CA ASP A 1005 36.41 19.30 -26.50
C ASP A 1005 35.00 19.92 -26.61
N GLU A 1006 34.95 21.13 -27.19
CA GLU A 1006 33.74 21.63 -27.88
C GLU A 1006 33.46 20.75 -29.11
N GLU A 1007 32.46 19.88 -29.04
CA GLU A 1007 31.98 19.13 -30.20
C GLU A 1007 31.41 20.07 -31.28
N GLU A 1008 31.94 19.97 -32.50
CA GLU A 1008 31.46 20.69 -33.67
C GLU A 1008 30.04 20.23 -34.05
N LYS A 1009 29.05 21.12 -33.95
CA LYS A 1009 27.66 20.80 -34.32
C LYS A 1009 27.45 20.90 -35.84
N PHE A 1010 26.95 19.82 -36.42
CA PHE A 1010 26.49 19.72 -37.80
C PHE A 1010 24.96 19.66 -37.86
N ASP A 1011 24.35 20.19 -38.91
CA ASP A 1011 22.92 20.01 -39.17
C ASP A 1011 22.61 18.60 -39.71
N ALA A 1012 21.33 18.26 -39.85
CA ALA A 1012 20.87 16.96 -40.34
C ALA A 1012 21.30 16.64 -41.79
N MET A 1013 21.94 17.57 -42.50
CA MET A 1013 22.49 17.39 -43.84
C MET A 1013 24.03 17.44 -43.86
N GLY A 1014 24.70 17.51 -42.70
CA GLY A 1014 26.15 17.43 -42.58
C GLY A 1014 26.90 18.76 -42.76
N ASN A 1015 26.24 19.92 -42.67
CA ASN A 1015 26.92 21.21 -42.73
C ASN A 1015 27.28 21.74 -41.33
N LYS A 1016 28.48 22.31 -41.19
CA LYS A 1016 28.99 22.89 -39.94
C LYS A 1016 28.19 24.16 -39.58
N ILE A 1017 27.52 24.16 -38.43
CA ILE A 1017 26.76 25.32 -37.96
C ILE A 1017 27.71 26.30 -37.26
N VAL A 1018 28.04 27.40 -37.95
CA VAL A 1018 28.79 28.51 -37.33
C VAL A 1018 27.80 29.37 -36.53
N THR A 1019 27.84 29.26 -35.20
CA THR A 1019 27.05 30.10 -34.31
C THR A 1019 27.59 31.53 -34.29
N THR A 1020 26.84 32.48 -34.86
CA THR A 1020 27.12 33.91 -34.71
C THR A 1020 26.92 34.34 -33.26
N LYS A 1021 27.95 34.94 -32.66
CA LYS A 1021 27.96 35.52 -31.30
C LYS A 1021 26.70 36.35 -31.02
N LYS A 1022 25.99 36.05 -29.94
CA LYS A 1022 24.94 36.92 -29.37
C LYS A 1022 25.54 38.31 -29.06
N LYS A 1023 24.92 39.37 -29.59
CA LYS A 1023 25.30 40.76 -29.31
C LYS A 1023 25.14 41.09 -27.82
N VAL A 1024 26.15 41.78 -27.29
CA VAL A 1024 26.18 42.28 -25.91
C VAL A 1024 25.03 43.27 -25.71
N LYS A 1025 24.15 43.02 -24.73
CA LYS A 1025 23.10 43.96 -24.34
C LYS A 1025 23.74 45.25 -23.84
N LEU A 1026 23.35 46.38 -24.44
CA LEU A 1026 23.78 47.73 -24.04
C LEU A 1026 23.52 47.96 -22.55
N SER A 1027 24.48 48.60 -21.86
CA SER A 1027 24.29 49.00 -20.47
C SER A 1027 23.19 50.07 -20.37
N SER A 1028 22.52 50.16 -19.21
CA SER A 1028 21.43 51.14 -18.97
C SER A 1028 21.89 52.60 -19.13
N SER A 1029 23.19 52.86 -18.96
CA SER A 1029 23.84 54.15 -19.22
C SER A 1029 23.90 54.48 -20.71
N GLU A 1030 24.30 53.51 -21.54
CA GLU A 1030 24.44 53.68 -22.99
C GLU A 1030 23.08 53.78 -23.69
N ALA A 1031 22.09 53.01 -23.23
CA ALA A 1031 20.71 53.10 -23.70
C ALA A 1031 20.10 54.50 -23.42
N ARG A 1032 20.38 55.10 -22.26
CA ARG A 1032 19.96 56.47 -21.95
C ARG A 1032 20.66 57.51 -22.82
N LYS A 1033 21.94 57.31 -23.16
CA LYS A 1033 22.70 58.22 -24.02
C LYS A 1033 22.16 58.22 -25.45
N LYS A 1034 21.92 57.04 -26.04
CA LYS A 1034 21.30 56.89 -27.37
C LYS A 1034 19.89 57.50 -27.42
N LYS A 1035 19.07 57.32 -26.38
CA LYS A 1035 17.73 57.94 -26.30
C LYS A 1035 17.78 59.47 -26.28
N LYS A 1036 18.77 60.05 -25.61
CA LYS A 1036 18.96 61.52 -25.53
C LYS A 1036 19.44 62.08 -26.87
N GLU A 1037 20.30 61.36 -27.57
CA GLU A 1037 20.79 61.70 -28.91
C GLU A 1037 19.68 61.60 -29.98
N ARG A 1038 18.80 60.59 -29.88
CA ARG A 1038 17.61 60.43 -30.72
C ARG A 1038 16.64 61.60 -30.59
N MET A 1039 16.38 62.06 -29.36
CA MET A 1039 15.56 63.26 -29.13
C MET A 1039 16.22 64.53 -29.65
N ALA A 1040 17.55 64.63 -29.65
CA ALA A 1040 18.26 65.76 -30.23
C ALA A 1040 18.19 65.76 -31.77
N ARG A 1041 18.32 64.60 -32.43
CA ARG A 1041 18.15 64.44 -33.88
C ARG A 1041 16.73 64.76 -34.35
N ARG A 1042 15.72 64.30 -33.60
CA ARG A 1042 14.32 64.64 -33.86
C ARG A 1042 14.03 66.13 -33.71
N LYS A 1043 14.73 66.83 -32.81
CA LYS A 1043 14.65 68.30 -32.69
C LYS A 1043 15.37 69.07 -33.81
N ARG A 1044 16.28 68.41 -34.54
CA ARG A 1044 16.97 68.97 -35.72
C ARG A 1044 16.28 68.67 -37.06
N GLY A 1045 15.12 68.02 -37.03
CA GLY A 1045 14.32 67.74 -38.23
C GLY A 1045 14.78 66.53 -39.05
N GLU A 1046 15.62 65.66 -38.47
CA GLU A 1046 16.04 64.40 -39.11
C GLU A 1046 14.97 63.30 -38.89
N GLU A 1047 14.71 62.47 -39.92
CA GLU A 1047 13.85 61.28 -39.81
C GLU A 1047 14.50 60.20 -38.95
N VAL A 1048 13.71 59.57 -38.07
CA VAL A 1048 14.21 58.53 -37.15
C VAL A 1048 13.19 57.39 -37.03
N PHE A 1049 13.59 56.17 -37.40
CA PHE A 1049 12.72 54.98 -37.42
C PHE A 1049 12.75 54.21 -36.10
N SER A 1050 11.68 53.46 -35.77
CA SER A 1050 11.54 52.68 -34.53
C SER A 1050 12.51 51.50 -34.42
N ASP A 1051 13.06 51.08 -35.54
CA ASP A 1051 13.69 49.76 -35.68
C ASP A 1051 15.22 49.84 -35.54
N GLU A 1052 15.76 51.05 -35.31
CA GLU A 1052 17.19 51.31 -35.10
C GLU A 1052 17.73 50.75 -33.76
N ASP A 1053 16.85 50.25 -32.87
CA ASP A 1053 17.24 49.69 -31.57
C ASP A 1053 17.57 48.18 -31.61
N ASP A 1054 17.31 47.48 -32.74
CA ASP A 1054 17.48 46.02 -32.87
C ASP A 1054 18.61 45.57 -33.83
N LEU A 1055 19.51 46.47 -34.24
CA LEU A 1055 20.76 46.10 -34.93
C LEU A 1055 21.90 45.82 -33.96
#